data_AF-A0A366M4P9-F1
#
_entry.id   AF-A0A366M4P9-F1
#
_cell.length_a   1.000
_cell.length_b   1.000
_cell.length_c   1.000
_cell.angle_alpha   90.00
_cell.angle_beta   90.00
_cell.angle_gamma   90.00
#
_symmetry.space_group_name_H-M   'P 1'
#
loop_
_entity.id
_entity.type
_entity.pdbx_description
1 polymer ?
#
loop_
_entity_poly.entity_id
_entity_poly.type
_entity_poly.pdbx_seq_one_letter_code
_entity_poly.pdbx_strand_id
1 'polypeptide(L)'
;MLVTAVSGVIALTGGDPRALLLAVTHLPIRTESDLPWWDILLLVLIAAGQGWALWQILRGPVAGERPVLDRNVRLLRWALYLNAALAVIAAIPGRLPDWLDIAGLPAGLALVVLFFRALDGAPATFRVGMLLIGVLAKVTALGAKMAGALDATALAGILGLVSFHGVPWVVWTILALIAQARDGRWSRGVVWVGAASTGLAPFSLPLVLSFELSSIVGIDLLVPGAGLYALANVLTVAWYARSAHEAGAPRRAKPAPTAPPRKPIGRRLPALVAIVLPLIPAAVNLAHGVPTWIGPEWALPSGYQPPLMRLWQAADVLVGVGGMAVLVLVTVVRRTLRQVRVTAAVLFAAAGLGSIAALTTAPRPVGVSPLWYGAAFVAAALVLVLQYGGGPAYRTRSHVIASVTAASLALCFLPAGDLAAGPVTTQGACPAEYDPARPLTGERAYLCDLRRSKPLPALLEVADRAALRYGRALCGVFSRNDPAELARAQRADGLDVRRFAGTLAPICPSAQAIVAADRAAEEIDLWLFQEAERQVCARAPRHRPRIEPVTAIRQPEPVYTDYGSLVAYEPEITEDPLLTDPPYRSGVLSGGPGVLSIDTYTDPPLCVTTETYTRRPPVETKGWEHVAEAGFHNLSGEIRFADAMGGTPLPDLAVRGKGRYRIRVHYSWIRQNGDNVGQRLLIMAFPGRGDDLTVHAKSSDSP
;
A
#
# COMPACT_ATOMS: atom_id res chain seq x y z
N MET A 1 -30.13 -19.27 15.64
CA MET A 1 -30.94 -19.94 14.60
C MET A 1 -32.22 -19.18 14.30
N LEU A 2 -33.13 -18.95 15.27
CA LEU A 2 -34.34 -18.16 15.00
C LEU A 2 -34.01 -16.71 14.59
N VAL A 3 -33.16 -16.03 15.37
CA VAL A 3 -32.69 -14.66 15.06
C VAL A 3 -32.00 -14.59 13.70
N THR A 4 -31.11 -15.55 13.39
CA THR A 4 -30.40 -15.58 12.10
C THR A 4 -31.31 -15.89 10.91
N ALA A 5 -32.30 -16.79 11.07
CA ALA A 5 -33.28 -17.09 10.03
C ALA A 5 -34.21 -15.90 9.79
N VAL A 6 -34.69 -15.25 10.86
CA VAL A 6 -35.54 -14.05 10.78
C VAL A 6 -34.78 -12.89 10.15
N SER A 7 -33.54 -12.61 10.58
CA SER A 7 -32.69 -11.59 9.96
C SER A 7 -32.37 -11.88 8.49
N GLY A 8 -32.20 -13.15 8.13
CA GLY A 8 -32.01 -13.58 6.73
C GLY A 8 -33.25 -13.33 5.86
N VAL A 9 -34.45 -13.63 6.37
CA VAL A 9 -35.71 -13.34 5.68
C VAL A 9 -35.91 -11.83 5.55
N ILE A 10 -35.69 -11.06 6.61
CA ILE A 10 -35.78 -9.59 6.59
C ILE A 10 -34.81 -8.99 5.58
N ALA A 11 -33.57 -9.49 5.51
CA ALA A 11 -32.60 -9.02 4.52
C ALA A 11 -33.03 -9.34 3.08
N LEU A 12 -33.59 -10.53 2.84
CA LEU A 12 -34.06 -10.95 1.51
C LEU A 12 -35.33 -10.22 1.06
N THR A 13 -36.24 -9.89 1.98
CA THR A 13 -37.53 -9.26 1.63
C THR A 13 -37.51 -7.74 1.76
N GLY A 14 -36.76 -7.19 2.71
CA GLY A 14 -36.72 -5.76 3.03
C GLY A 14 -35.49 -5.02 2.50
N GLY A 15 -34.50 -5.73 1.94
CA GLY A 15 -33.29 -5.12 1.37
C GLY A 15 -32.31 -4.54 2.40
N ASP A 16 -32.56 -4.65 3.70
CA ASP A 16 -31.64 -4.20 4.75
C ASP A 16 -30.79 -5.36 5.30
N PRO A 17 -29.51 -5.51 4.89
CA PRO A 17 -28.66 -6.59 5.36
C PRO A 17 -28.04 -6.33 6.73
N ARG A 18 -28.23 -5.16 7.36
CA ARG A 18 -27.48 -4.77 8.58
C ARG A 18 -27.65 -5.75 9.72
N ALA A 19 -28.87 -6.21 9.96
CA ALA A 19 -29.15 -7.20 11.02
C ALA A 19 -28.48 -8.56 10.73
N LEU A 20 -28.42 -8.97 9.47
CA LEU A 20 -27.76 -10.21 9.05
C LEU A 20 -26.23 -10.08 9.14
N LEU A 21 -25.67 -8.96 8.66
CA LEU A 21 -24.25 -8.61 8.76
C LEU A 21 -23.77 -8.61 10.20
N LEU A 22 -24.49 -7.92 11.09
CA LEU A 22 -24.14 -7.87 12.52
C LEU A 22 -24.23 -9.26 13.16
N ALA A 23 -25.26 -10.03 12.81
CA ALA A 23 -25.43 -11.38 13.34
C ALA A 23 -24.35 -12.36 12.88
N VAL A 24 -23.85 -12.22 11.64
CA VAL A 24 -22.88 -13.13 11.02
C VAL A 24 -21.44 -12.73 11.32
N THR A 25 -21.10 -11.46 11.12
CA THR A 25 -19.72 -10.97 11.21
C THR A 25 -19.33 -10.53 12.61
N HIS A 26 -20.31 -10.26 13.48
CA HIS A 26 -20.11 -9.66 14.80
C HIS A 26 -19.46 -8.26 14.75
N LEU A 27 -19.41 -7.64 13.56
CA LEU A 27 -18.84 -6.32 13.35
C LEU A 27 -19.94 -5.34 12.94
N PRO A 28 -19.92 -4.10 13.46
CA PRO A 28 -20.80 -3.03 12.99
C PRO A 28 -20.27 -2.49 11.65
N ILE A 29 -20.34 -3.30 10.60
CA ILE A 29 -19.92 -2.88 9.26
C ILE A 29 -20.98 -1.91 8.71
N ARG A 30 -20.59 -0.65 8.52
CA ARG A 30 -21.41 0.31 7.77
C ARG A 30 -21.17 0.06 6.27
N THR A 31 -22.07 -0.64 5.62
CA THR A 31 -22.11 -0.68 4.15
C THR A 31 -22.98 0.48 3.67
N GLU A 32 -22.40 1.39 2.90
CA GLU A 32 -23.15 2.45 2.20
C GLU A 32 -23.83 1.93 0.92
N SER A 33 -23.39 0.77 0.42
CA SER A 33 -23.89 0.12 -0.79
C SER A 33 -24.83 -1.05 -0.49
N ASP A 34 -25.81 -1.24 -1.38
CA ASP A 34 -26.67 -2.42 -1.40
C ASP A 34 -25.83 -3.69 -1.62
N LEU A 35 -25.98 -4.69 -0.74
CA LEU A 35 -25.36 -5.99 -0.94
C LEU A 35 -26.06 -6.72 -2.09
N PRO A 36 -25.32 -7.27 -3.07
CA PRO A 36 -25.93 -8.08 -4.10
C PRO A 36 -26.56 -9.35 -3.50
N TRP A 37 -27.65 -9.83 -4.09
CA TRP A 37 -28.46 -10.94 -3.54
C TRP A 37 -27.69 -12.23 -3.21
N TRP A 38 -26.59 -12.51 -3.92
CA TRP A 38 -25.76 -13.69 -3.69
C TRP A 38 -24.88 -13.56 -2.44
N ASP A 39 -24.46 -12.33 -2.07
CA ASP A 39 -23.79 -12.07 -0.78
C ASP A 39 -24.77 -12.33 0.36
N ILE A 40 -26.03 -11.92 0.21
CA ILE A 40 -27.09 -12.21 1.17
C ILE A 40 -27.28 -13.73 1.30
N LEU A 41 -27.35 -14.46 0.18
CA LEU A 41 -27.45 -15.92 0.20
C LEU A 41 -26.26 -16.58 0.91
N LEU A 42 -25.04 -16.12 0.62
CA LEU A 42 -23.82 -16.62 1.27
C LEU A 42 -23.84 -16.34 2.77
N LEU A 43 -24.23 -15.13 3.20
CA LEU A 43 -24.36 -14.76 4.60
C LEU A 43 -25.42 -15.61 5.31
N VAL A 44 -26.55 -15.91 4.66
CA VAL A 44 -27.57 -16.82 5.21
C VAL A 44 -27.01 -18.23 5.41
N LEU A 45 -26.26 -18.76 4.45
CA LEU A 45 -25.59 -20.07 4.57
C LEU A 45 -24.57 -20.08 5.72
N ILE A 46 -23.80 -19.01 5.85
CA ILE A 46 -22.85 -18.80 6.95
C ILE A 46 -23.58 -18.77 8.29
N ALA A 47 -24.67 -18.00 8.39
CA ALA A 47 -25.49 -17.89 9.59
C ALA A 47 -26.11 -19.23 10.01
N ALA A 48 -26.54 -20.04 9.03
CA ALA A 48 -27.04 -21.39 9.26
C ALA A 48 -25.91 -22.30 9.80
N GLY A 49 -24.71 -22.21 9.23
CA GLY A 49 -23.52 -22.90 9.70
C GLY A 49 -23.14 -22.54 11.14
N GLN A 50 -23.14 -21.24 11.48
CA GLN A 50 -22.91 -20.75 12.84
C GLN A 50 -23.99 -21.24 13.80
N GLY A 51 -25.25 -21.17 13.42
CA GLY A 51 -26.37 -21.67 14.21
C GLY A 51 -26.24 -23.17 14.51
N TRP A 52 -25.83 -23.96 13.52
CA TRP A 52 -25.57 -25.39 13.69
C TRP A 52 -24.39 -25.64 14.64
N ALA A 53 -23.30 -24.89 14.49
CA ALA A 53 -22.12 -25.01 15.34
C ALA A 53 -22.43 -24.63 16.80
N LEU A 54 -23.21 -23.57 17.04
CA LEU A 54 -23.71 -23.21 18.37
C LEU A 54 -24.57 -24.31 18.98
N TRP A 55 -25.46 -24.92 18.18
CA TRP A 55 -26.22 -26.07 18.64
C TRP A 55 -25.33 -27.27 19.03
N GLN A 56 -24.22 -27.50 18.31
CA GLN A 56 -23.24 -28.53 18.69
C GLN A 56 -22.57 -28.26 20.04
N ILE A 57 -22.34 -26.99 20.38
CA ILE A 57 -21.78 -26.59 21.67
C ILE A 57 -22.77 -26.89 22.80
N LEU A 58 -24.05 -26.58 22.59
CA LEU A 58 -25.11 -26.71 23.60
C LEU A 58 -25.61 -28.14 23.83
N ARG A 59 -25.38 -29.07 22.88
CA ARG A 59 -25.88 -30.45 22.97
C ARG A 59 -25.37 -31.24 24.19
N GLY A 60 -24.32 -30.75 24.84
CA GLY A 60 -23.77 -31.34 26.05
C GLY A 60 -23.06 -32.69 25.80
N PRO A 61 -22.58 -33.34 26.88
CA PRO A 61 -21.93 -34.64 26.81
C PRO A 61 -22.91 -35.72 26.33
N VAL A 62 -22.39 -36.75 25.66
CA VAL A 62 -23.19 -37.92 25.28
C VAL A 62 -23.76 -38.58 26.54
N ALA A 63 -25.09 -38.78 26.58
CA ALA A 63 -25.76 -39.44 27.69
C ALA A 63 -25.26 -40.89 27.82
N GLY A 64 -24.84 -41.28 29.02
CA GLY A 64 -24.30 -42.60 29.34
C GLY A 64 -23.61 -42.62 30.70
N GLU A 65 -23.23 -43.81 31.17
CA GLU A 65 -22.44 -43.97 32.39
C GLU A 65 -21.14 -43.17 32.30
N ARG A 66 -20.80 -42.43 33.36
CA ARG A 66 -19.59 -41.62 33.41
C ARG A 66 -18.39 -42.56 33.50
N PRO A 67 -17.54 -42.64 32.46
CA PRO A 67 -16.36 -43.49 32.51
C PRO A 67 -15.36 -42.91 33.53
N VAL A 68 -14.64 -43.77 34.23
CA VAL A 68 -13.53 -43.37 35.10
C VAL A 68 -12.42 -42.80 34.20
N LEU A 69 -12.23 -41.48 34.26
CA LEU A 69 -11.28 -40.77 33.41
C LEU A 69 -9.89 -40.74 34.05
N ASP A 70 -8.86 -41.04 33.26
CA ASP A 70 -7.47 -40.72 33.62
C ASP A 70 -7.32 -39.20 33.88
N ARG A 71 -6.40 -38.83 34.77
CA ARG A 71 -6.13 -37.44 35.16
C ARG A 71 -5.84 -36.56 33.95
N ASN A 72 -5.06 -37.04 32.98
CA ASN A 72 -4.70 -36.26 31.80
C ASN A 72 -5.92 -36.00 30.90
N VAL A 73 -6.82 -36.97 30.78
CA VAL A 73 -8.06 -36.84 29.99
C VAL A 73 -9.01 -35.85 30.65
N ARG A 74 -9.11 -35.88 31.98
CA ARG A 74 -9.89 -34.91 32.75
C ARG A 74 -9.34 -33.48 32.58
N LEU A 75 -8.03 -33.30 32.65
CA LEU A 75 -7.39 -32.00 32.42
C LEU A 75 -7.57 -31.52 30.97
N LEU A 76 -7.42 -32.40 29.98
CA LEU A 76 -7.67 -32.07 28.57
C LEU A 76 -9.11 -31.60 28.37
N ARG A 77 -10.07 -32.29 28.98
CA ARG A 77 -11.48 -31.91 28.91
C ARG A 77 -11.73 -30.50 29.48
N TRP A 78 -11.13 -30.18 30.63
CA TRP A 78 -11.18 -28.83 31.20
C TRP A 78 -10.54 -27.78 30.28
N ALA A 79 -9.35 -28.06 29.74
CA ALA A 79 -8.67 -27.15 28.83
C ALA A 79 -9.50 -26.90 27.55
N LEU A 80 -10.16 -27.92 27.00
CA LEU A 80 -11.04 -27.77 25.84
C LEU A 80 -12.25 -26.89 26.15
N TYR A 81 -12.91 -27.06 27.29
CA TYR A 81 -14.01 -26.17 27.68
C TYR A 81 -13.54 -24.74 27.94
N LEU A 82 -12.39 -24.56 28.58
CA LEU A 82 -11.82 -23.23 28.82
C LEU A 82 -11.50 -22.52 27.50
N ASN A 83 -10.88 -23.21 26.53
CA ASN A 83 -10.61 -22.65 25.21
C ASN A 83 -11.90 -22.36 24.43
N ALA A 84 -12.92 -23.21 24.56
CA ALA A 84 -14.23 -22.94 23.97
C ALA A 84 -14.85 -21.67 24.58
N ALA A 85 -14.84 -21.52 25.90
CA ALA A 85 -15.39 -20.36 26.59
C ALA A 85 -14.65 -19.07 26.22
N LEU A 86 -13.31 -19.08 26.25
CA LEU A 86 -12.50 -17.93 25.87
C LEU A 86 -12.72 -17.52 24.41
N ALA A 87 -12.86 -18.49 23.50
CA ALA A 87 -13.16 -18.22 22.11
C ALA A 87 -14.58 -17.68 21.88
N VAL A 88 -15.57 -18.11 22.66
CA VAL A 88 -16.92 -17.51 22.64
C VAL A 88 -16.86 -16.08 23.15
N ILE A 89 -16.17 -15.83 24.26
CA ILE A 89 -16.04 -14.48 24.83
C ILE A 89 -15.36 -13.57 23.80
N ALA A 90 -14.25 -13.99 23.22
CA ALA A 90 -13.54 -13.24 22.17
C ALA A 90 -14.39 -12.94 20.92
N ALA A 91 -15.47 -13.71 20.67
CA ALA A 91 -16.38 -13.48 19.56
C ALA A 91 -17.52 -12.48 19.89
N ILE A 92 -17.67 -12.05 21.15
CA ILE A 92 -18.71 -11.09 21.54
C ILE A 92 -18.28 -9.69 21.07
N PRO A 93 -19.11 -8.99 20.26
CA PRO A 93 -18.83 -7.63 19.82
C PRO A 93 -18.64 -6.68 21.00
N GLY A 94 -17.49 -6.02 21.08
CA GLY A 94 -17.14 -5.06 22.11
C GLY A 94 -15.63 -5.04 22.35
N ARG A 95 -15.08 -3.91 22.80
CA ARG A 95 -13.69 -3.85 23.26
C ARG A 95 -13.55 -4.67 24.53
N LEU A 96 -13.38 -5.99 24.37
CA LEU A 96 -12.79 -6.77 25.43
C LEU A 96 -11.37 -6.23 25.64
N PRO A 97 -10.95 -6.05 26.90
CA PRO A 97 -9.63 -5.54 27.17
C PRO A 97 -8.57 -6.52 26.64
N ASP A 98 -7.53 -6.00 26.00
CA ASP A 98 -6.51 -6.78 25.27
C ASP A 98 -5.82 -7.86 26.13
N TRP A 99 -5.85 -7.70 27.46
CA TRP A 99 -5.32 -8.71 28.38
C TRP A 99 -6.06 -10.05 28.29
N LEU A 100 -7.34 -10.08 27.92
CA LEU A 100 -8.10 -11.33 27.79
C LEU A 100 -7.54 -12.20 26.65
N ASP A 101 -7.08 -11.53 25.62
CA ASP A 101 -6.44 -12.11 24.45
C ASP A 101 -5.05 -12.67 24.77
N ILE A 102 -4.37 -12.09 25.77
CA ILE A 102 -3.13 -12.61 26.36
C ILE A 102 -3.44 -13.79 27.28
N ALA A 103 -4.51 -13.72 28.08
CA ALA A 103 -4.95 -14.78 28.98
C ALA A 103 -5.39 -16.07 28.24
N GLY A 104 -5.83 -15.94 26.99
CA GLY A 104 -6.11 -17.08 26.11
C GLY A 104 -4.88 -17.92 25.72
N LEU A 105 -3.68 -17.34 25.79
CA LEU A 105 -2.45 -18.01 25.34
C LEU A 105 -2.01 -19.14 26.29
N PRO A 106 -1.98 -18.95 27.63
CA PRO A 106 -1.77 -20.06 28.57
C PRO A 106 -2.78 -21.20 28.39
N ALA A 107 -4.06 -20.88 28.18
CA ALA A 107 -5.09 -21.90 27.93
C ALA A 107 -4.84 -22.67 26.63
N GLY A 108 -4.42 -21.99 25.57
CA GLY A 108 -4.03 -22.60 24.30
C GLY A 108 -2.77 -23.47 24.42
N LEU A 109 -1.77 -23.03 25.20
CA LEU A 109 -0.54 -23.81 25.44
C LEU A 109 -0.85 -25.07 26.28
N ALA A 110 -1.68 -24.93 27.31
CA ALA A 110 -2.16 -26.06 28.10
C ALA A 110 -2.88 -27.08 27.22
N LEU A 111 -3.71 -26.62 26.28
CA LEU A 111 -4.39 -27.47 25.31
C LEU A 111 -3.40 -28.28 24.45
N VAL A 112 -2.36 -27.62 23.90
CA VAL A 112 -1.30 -28.28 23.11
C VAL A 112 -0.60 -29.38 23.90
N VAL A 113 -0.18 -29.07 25.14
CA VAL A 113 0.53 -30.02 26.02
C VAL A 113 -0.38 -31.18 26.44
N LEU A 114 -1.65 -30.92 26.73
CA LEU A 114 -2.60 -31.94 27.16
C LEU A 114 -3.03 -32.85 26.01
N PHE A 115 -3.11 -32.35 24.78
CA PHE A 115 -3.29 -33.21 23.61
C PHE A 115 -2.10 -34.15 23.42
N PHE A 116 -0.88 -33.66 23.55
CA PHE A 116 0.33 -34.50 23.52
C PHE A 116 0.27 -35.64 24.55
N ARG A 117 -0.14 -35.33 25.78
CA ARG A 117 -0.25 -36.30 26.88
C ARG A 117 -1.42 -37.27 26.73
N ALA A 118 -2.57 -36.81 26.27
CA ALA A 118 -3.78 -37.64 26.24
C ALA A 118 -3.84 -38.57 25.03
N LEU A 119 -3.19 -38.26 23.90
CA LEU A 119 -3.33 -38.97 22.61
C LEU A 119 -2.38 -40.18 22.45
N ASP A 120 -2.44 -41.16 23.36
CA ASP A 120 -1.52 -42.32 23.31
C ASP A 120 -1.67 -43.24 22.09
N GLY A 121 -2.75 -43.09 21.30
CA GLY A 121 -2.94 -43.85 20.06
C GLY A 121 -1.98 -43.46 18.92
N ALA A 122 -1.24 -42.36 19.04
CA ALA A 122 -0.31 -41.87 18.01
C ALA A 122 1.16 -42.23 18.32
N PRO A 123 2.01 -42.45 17.29
CA PRO A 123 3.45 -42.68 17.48
C PRO A 123 4.10 -41.53 18.26
N ALA A 124 5.07 -41.82 19.12
CA ALA A 124 5.76 -40.83 19.95
C ALA A 124 6.35 -39.67 19.12
N THR A 125 7.00 -39.97 18.00
CA THR A 125 7.57 -38.95 17.10
C THR A 125 6.51 -38.01 16.52
N PHE A 126 5.34 -38.54 16.16
CA PHE A 126 4.22 -37.74 15.70
C PHE A 126 3.71 -36.80 16.79
N ARG A 127 3.59 -37.31 18.03
CA ARG A 127 3.17 -36.51 19.18
C ARG A 127 4.16 -35.40 19.50
N VAL A 128 5.46 -35.69 19.50
CA VAL A 128 6.52 -34.68 19.73
C VAL A 128 6.49 -33.60 18.64
N GLY A 129 6.38 -33.98 17.36
CA GLY A 129 6.25 -33.01 16.27
C GLY A 129 5.02 -32.11 16.44
N MET A 130 3.88 -32.69 16.78
CA MET A 130 2.66 -31.93 17.11
C MET A 130 2.89 -30.99 18.30
N LEU A 131 3.54 -31.43 19.38
CA LEU A 131 3.86 -30.58 20.53
C LEU A 131 4.71 -29.37 20.11
N LEU A 132 5.82 -29.60 19.41
CA LEU A 132 6.75 -28.54 18.98
C LEU A 132 6.06 -27.50 18.10
N ILE A 133 5.29 -27.93 17.11
CA ILE A 133 4.58 -27.03 16.18
C ILE A 133 3.52 -26.21 16.94
N GLY A 134 2.78 -26.84 17.87
CA GLY A 134 1.77 -26.15 18.66
C GLY A 134 2.36 -25.12 19.64
N VAL A 135 3.50 -25.45 20.26
CA VAL A 135 4.23 -24.52 21.13
C VAL A 135 4.75 -23.34 20.31
N LEU A 136 5.38 -23.59 19.17
CA LEU A 136 5.87 -22.55 18.26
C LEU A 136 4.73 -21.61 17.85
N ALA A 137 3.57 -22.15 17.48
CA ALA A 137 2.39 -21.36 17.11
C ALA A 137 1.93 -20.42 18.24
N LYS A 138 1.93 -20.88 19.50
CA LYS A 138 1.48 -20.07 20.64
C LYS A 138 2.53 -19.07 21.11
N VAL A 139 3.82 -19.44 21.09
CA VAL A 139 4.92 -18.55 21.48
C VAL A 139 5.07 -17.40 20.50
N THR A 140 5.00 -17.67 19.20
CA THR A 140 5.06 -16.62 18.16
C THR A 140 3.84 -15.68 18.24
N ALA A 141 2.64 -16.22 18.45
CA ALA A 141 1.45 -15.41 18.67
C ALA A 141 1.54 -14.54 19.93
N LEU A 142 2.09 -15.07 21.03
CA LEU A 142 2.33 -14.30 22.26
C LEU A 142 3.34 -13.17 22.01
N GLY A 143 4.46 -13.50 21.37
CA GLY A 143 5.49 -12.50 21.08
C GLY A 143 4.96 -11.39 20.17
N ALA A 144 4.16 -11.71 19.15
CA ALA A 144 3.57 -10.70 18.27
C ALA A 144 2.63 -9.76 19.02
N LYS A 145 1.78 -10.29 19.92
CA LYS A 145 0.90 -9.48 20.76
C LYS A 145 1.66 -8.61 21.75
N MET A 146 2.68 -9.17 22.42
CA MET A 146 3.53 -8.42 23.34
C MET A 146 4.32 -7.33 22.62
N ALA A 147 4.84 -7.61 21.42
CA ALA A 147 5.53 -6.61 20.59
C ALA A 147 4.58 -5.47 20.19
N GLY A 148 3.33 -5.78 19.81
CA GLY A 148 2.31 -4.77 19.55
C GLY A 148 1.97 -3.92 20.78
N ALA A 149 1.80 -4.55 21.95
CA ALA A 149 1.53 -3.85 23.20
C ALA A 149 2.70 -2.95 23.67
N LEU A 150 3.93 -3.26 23.24
CA LEU A 150 5.14 -2.47 23.51
C LEU A 150 5.49 -1.50 22.37
N ASP A 151 4.62 -1.36 21.36
CA ASP A 151 4.85 -0.55 20.15
C ASP A 151 6.13 -0.91 19.37
N ALA A 152 6.61 -2.15 19.52
CA ALA A 152 7.77 -2.70 18.82
C ALA A 152 7.37 -3.25 17.44
N THR A 153 6.95 -2.36 16.54
CA THR A 153 6.39 -2.69 15.21
C THR A 153 7.29 -3.60 14.37
N ALA A 154 8.61 -3.39 14.38
CA ALA A 154 9.57 -4.23 13.67
C ALA A 154 9.60 -5.68 14.21
N LEU A 155 9.56 -5.85 15.53
CA LEU A 155 9.52 -7.17 16.16
C LEU A 155 8.17 -7.85 15.91
N ALA A 156 7.06 -7.10 15.94
CA ALA A 156 5.74 -7.61 15.59
C ALA A 156 5.71 -8.11 14.13
N GLY A 157 6.33 -7.37 13.20
CA GLY A 157 6.49 -7.78 11.80
C GLY A 157 7.30 -9.06 11.64
N ILE A 158 8.46 -9.16 12.29
CA ILE A 158 9.30 -10.37 12.26
C ILE A 158 8.53 -11.57 12.82
N LEU A 159 7.85 -11.42 13.96
CA LEU A 159 7.09 -12.50 14.58
C LEU A 159 5.86 -12.89 13.77
N GLY A 160 5.21 -11.93 13.12
CA GLY A 160 4.16 -12.17 12.12
C GLY A 160 4.67 -13.03 10.97
N LEU A 161 5.84 -12.68 10.43
CA LEU A 161 6.50 -13.41 9.34
C LEU A 161 6.92 -14.83 9.78
N VAL A 162 7.54 -14.97 10.96
CA VAL A 162 7.94 -16.26 11.54
C VAL A 162 6.73 -17.15 11.82
N SER A 163 5.62 -16.56 12.25
CA SER A 163 4.35 -17.29 12.42
C SER A 163 3.70 -17.63 11.08
N PHE A 164 4.23 -17.15 9.95
CA PHE A 164 3.62 -17.22 8.62
C PHE A 164 2.12 -16.89 8.70
N HIS A 165 1.77 -15.85 9.48
CA HIS A 165 0.38 -15.44 9.75
C HIS A 165 -0.56 -16.58 10.20
N GLY A 166 -0.05 -17.52 11.01
CA GLY A 166 -0.84 -18.59 11.64
C GLY A 166 -0.73 -19.98 10.99
N VAL A 167 0.12 -20.18 9.97
CA VAL A 167 0.36 -21.50 9.37
C VAL A 167 0.75 -22.58 10.40
N PRO A 168 1.66 -22.33 11.38
CA PRO A 168 1.99 -23.31 12.41
C PRO A 168 0.76 -23.80 13.19
N TRP A 169 -0.20 -22.91 13.46
CA TRP A 169 -1.45 -23.29 14.13
C TRP A 169 -2.32 -24.20 13.27
N VAL A 170 -2.46 -23.89 11.98
CA VAL A 170 -3.18 -24.74 11.00
C VAL A 170 -2.54 -26.12 10.93
N VAL A 171 -1.21 -26.19 10.79
CA VAL A 171 -0.46 -27.45 10.75
C VAL A 171 -0.66 -28.24 12.05
N TRP A 172 -0.58 -27.56 13.20
CA TRP A 172 -0.84 -28.18 14.49
C TRP A 172 -2.25 -28.81 14.57
N THR A 173 -3.28 -28.06 14.18
CA THR A 173 -4.67 -28.55 14.22
C THR A 173 -4.85 -29.76 13.29
N ILE A 174 -4.26 -29.75 12.09
CA ILE A 174 -4.28 -30.92 11.18
C ILE A 174 -3.67 -32.16 11.87
N LEU A 175 -2.52 -32.00 12.53
CA LEU A 175 -1.87 -33.10 13.25
C LEU A 175 -2.73 -33.59 14.42
N ALA A 176 -3.35 -32.69 15.18
CA ALA A 176 -4.26 -33.02 16.27
C ALA A 176 -5.47 -33.82 15.76
N LEU A 177 -6.08 -33.42 14.64
CA LEU A 177 -7.21 -34.11 14.01
C LEU A 177 -6.83 -35.52 13.54
N ILE A 178 -5.65 -35.68 12.94
CA ILE A 178 -5.12 -37.00 12.54
C ILE A 178 -4.93 -37.89 13.77
N ALA A 179 -4.41 -37.35 14.88
CA ALA A 179 -4.26 -38.11 16.12
C ALA A 179 -5.61 -38.47 16.75
N GLN A 180 -6.57 -37.53 16.80
CA GLN A 180 -7.93 -37.80 17.28
C GLN A 180 -8.60 -38.92 16.47
N ALA A 181 -8.46 -38.88 15.14
CA ALA A 181 -9.00 -39.91 14.26
C ALA A 181 -8.39 -41.30 14.49
N ARG A 182 -7.14 -41.38 14.93
CA ARG A 182 -6.41 -42.63 15.20
C ARG A 182 -6.67 -43.20 16.60
N ASP A 183 -6.90 -42.32 17.57
CA ASP A 183 -7.08 -42.72 18.97
C ASP A 183 -8.39 -43.47 19.20
N GLY A 184 -9.42 -43.20 18.39
CA GLY A 184 -10.67 -43.96 18.37
C GLY A 184 -11.68 -43.57 19.45
N ARG A 185 -11.34 -42.65 20.37
CA ARG A 185 -12.30 -42.02 21.29
C ARG A 185 -13.20 -41.00 20.58
N TRP A 186 -12.61 -40.17 19.73
CA TRP A 186 -13.35 -39.14 19.00
C TRP A 186 -14.10 -39.72 17.80
N SER A 187 -15.36 -39.35 17.67
CA SER A 187 -16.17 -39.69 16.51
C SER A 187 -15.67 -38.99 15.26
N ARG A 188 -16.00 -39.57 14.10
CA ARG A 188 -15.72 -38.94 12.80
C ARG A 188 -16.34 -37.54 12.70
N GLY A 189 -17.49 -37.32 13.34
CA GLY A 189 -18.16 -36.02 13.35
C GLY A 189 -17.26 -34.93 13.94
N VAL A 190 -16.64 -35.17 15.09
CA VAL A 190 -15.75 -34.19 15.75
C VAL A 190 -14.53 -33.87 14.90
N VAL A 191 -13.91 -34.90 14.33
CA VAL A 191 -12.77 -34.72 13.42
C VAL A 191 -13.17 -33.91 12.19
N TRP A 192 -14.36 -34.15 11.64
CA TRP A 192 -14.88 -33.38 10.51
C TRP A 192 -15.16 -31.92 10.86
N VAL A 193 -15.69 -31.63 12.05
CA VAL A 193 -15.92 -30.24 12.50
C VAL A 193 -14.59 -29.49 12.57
N GLY A 194 -13.57 -30.08 13.18
CA GLY A 194 -12.25 -29.44 13.23
C GLY A 194 -11.56 -29.35 11.87
N ALA A 195 -11.76 -30.33 10.99
CA ALA A 195 -11.24 -30.26 9.62
C ALA A 195 -11.92 -29.14 8.82
N ALA A 196 -13.23 -28.95 8.99
CA ALA A 196 -13.97 -27.87 8.36
C ALA A 196 -13.51 -26.49 8.86
N SER A 197 -13.31 -26.32 10.18
CA SER A 197 -12.81 -25.05 10.73
C SER A 197 -11.40 -24.74 10.21
N THR A 198 -10.51 -25.74 10.19
CA THR A 198 -9.14 -25.60 9.70
C THR A 198 -9.09 -25.33 8.19
N GLY A 199 -9.98 -25.96 7.43
CA GLY A 199 -10.09 -25.77 5.99
C GLY A 199 -10.60 -24.40 5.58
N LEU A 200 -11.45 -23.76 6.39
CA LEU A 200 -11.98 -22.41 6.14
C LEU A 200 -10.99 -21.29 6.49
N ALA A 201 -10.13 -21.50 7.49
CA ALA A 201 -9.14 -20.51 7.94
C ALA A 201 -8.23 -19.92 6.82
N PRO A 202 -7.65 -20.71 5.90
CA PRO A 202 -6.83 -20.17 4.81
C PRO A 202 -7.63 -19.44 3.74
N PHE A 203 -8.95 -19.61 3.66
CA PHE A 203 -9.78 -18.79 2.79
C PHE A 203 -10.04 -17.43 3.43
N SER A 204 -10.24 -17.38 4.75
CA SER A 204 -10.44 -16.10 5.44
C SER A 204 -9.20 -15.22 5.51
N LEU A 205 -7.98 -15.78 5.55
CA LEU A 205 -6.75 -15.00 5.79
C LEU A 205 -6.40 -14.06 4.62
N PRO A 206 -6.35 -14.50 3.34
CA PRO A 206 -6.15 -13.60 2.21
C PRO A 206 -7.28 -12.58 2.08
N LEU A 207 -8.51 -12.97 2.43
CA LEU A 207 -9.71 -12.14 2.41
C LEU A 207 -9.69 -11.01 3.46
N VAL A 208 -9.12 -11.27 4.63
CA VAL A 208 -8.90 -10.26 5.68
C VAL A 208 -7.65 -9.42 5.38
N LEU A 209 -6.57 -10.02 4.86
CA LEU A 209 -5.39 -9.26 4.42
C LEU A 209 -5.72 -8.37 3.22
N SER A 210 -6.65 -8.77 2.35
CA SER A 210 -7.17 -7.91 1.29
C SER A 210 -7.96 -6.71 1.81
N PHE A 211 -8.26 -6.59 3.11
CA PHE A 211 -8.79 -5.34 3.69
C PHE A 211 -7.75 -4.21 3.60
N GLU A 212 -6.50 -4.49 3.96
CA GLU A 212 -5.39 -3.54 3.80
C GLU A 212 -5.15 -3.20 2.32
N LEU A 213 -5.26 -4.20 1.43
CA LEU A 213 -5.16 -4.01 -0.02
C LEU A 213 -6.45 -3.51 -0.70
N SER A 214 -7.60 -3.46 -0.01
CA SER A 214 -8.89 -3.10 -0.64
C SER A 214 -8.92 -1.63 -1.05
N SER A 215 -8.15 -0.81 -0.33
CA SER A 215 -7.81 0.57 -0.70
C SER A 215 -7.17 0.67 -2.10
N ILE A 216 -6.53 -0.40 -2.58
CA ILE A 216 -5.80 -0.46 -3.84
C ILE A 216 -6.62 -1.15 -4.95
N VAL A 217 -7.38 -2.20 -4.62
CA VAL A 217 -8.01 -3.08 -5.64
C VAL A 217 -9.51 -2.83 -5.85
N GLY A 218 -10.17 -2.08 -4.96
CA GLY A 218 -11.58 -1.67 -5.17
C GLY A 218 -12.59 -2.83 -5.18
N ILE A 219 -12.29 -3.94 -4.49
CA ILE A 219 -13.18 -5.11 -4.40
C ILE A 219 -13.71 -5.26 -2.97
N ASP A 220 -15.03 -5.15 -2.80
CA ASP A 220 -15.74 -5.42 -1.55
C ASP A 220 -15.88 -6.93 -1.25
N LEU A 221 -14.74 -7.62 -1.10
CA LEU A 221 -14.69 -9.01 -0.61
C LEU A 221 -14.70 -9.11 0.92
N LEU A 222 -14.76 -7.95 1.60
CA LEU A 222 -14.72 -7.84 3.05
C LEU A 222 -15.85 -8.61 3.74
N VAL A 223 -17.07 -8.47 3.24
CA VAL A 223 -18.27 -9.06 3.86
C VAL A 223 -18.27 -10.59 3.80
N PRO A 224 -18.06 -11.24 2.64
CA PRO A 224 -17.86 -12.69 2.56
C PRO A 224 -16.69 -13.19 3.40
N GLY A 225 -15.57 -12.47 3.36
CA GLY A 225 -14.35 -12.80 4.09
C GLY A 225 -14.56 -12.83 5.60
N ALA A 226 -15.15 -11.76 6.14
CA ALA A 226 -15.50 -11.62 7.55
C ALA A 226 -16.51 -12.69 7.98
N GLY A 227 -17.51 -12.99 7.15
CA GLY A 227 -18.48 -14.04 7.43
C GLY A 227 -17.85 -15.45 7.48
N LEU A 228 -16.99 -15.79 6.51
CA LEU A 228 -16.28 -17.07 6.50
C LEU A 228 -15.30 -17.21 7.67
N TYR A 229 -14.63 -16.12 8.04
CA TYR A 229 -13.77 -16.06 9.21
C TYR A 229 -14.56 -16.32 10.50
N ALA A 230 -15.69 -15.62 10.68
CA ALA A 230 -16.58 -15.82 11.82
C ALA A 230 -17.10 -17.27 11.88
N LEU A 231 -17.47 -17.87 10.75
CA LEU A 231 -17.86 -19.29 10.68
C LEU A 231 -16.72 -20.23 11.11
N ALA A 232 -15.50 -20.00 10.63
CA ALA A 232 -14.33 -20.80 10.99
C ALA A 232 -14.06 -20.74 12.50
N ASN A 233 -14.23 -19.56 13.12
CA ASN A 233 -14.11 -19.38 14.56
C ASN A 233 -15.18 -20.16 15.33
N VAL A 234 -16.46 -20.02 14.97
CA VAL A 234 -17.55 -20.75 15.66
C VAL A 234 -17.40 -22.27 15.48
N LEU A 235 -16.96 -22.75 14.31
CA LEU A 235 -16.66 -24.17 14.10
C LEU A 235 -15.48 -24.65 14.94
N THR A 236 -14.47 -23.81 15.18
CA THR A 236 -13.36 -24.12 16.08
C THR A 236 -13.85 -24.27 17.53
N VAL A 237 -14.75 -23.38 17.98
CA VAL A 237 -15.41 -23.51 19.30
C VAL A 237 -16.22 -24.81 19.39
N ALA A 238 -17.00 -25.13 18.35
CA ALA A 238 -17.76 -26.36 18.29
C ALA A 238 -16.86 -27.60 18.32
N TRP A 239 -15.71 -27.56 17.63
CA TRP A 239 -14.70 -28.60 17.70
C TRP A 239 -14.12 -28.76 19.11
N TYR A 240 -13.80 -27.67 19.83
CA TYR A 240 -13.35 -27.74 21.21
C TYR A 240 -14.40 -28.36 22.14
N ALA A 241 -15.63 -27.84 22.11
CA ALA A 241 -16.72 -28.31 22.96
C ALA A 241 -17.02 -29.79 22.71
N ARG A 242 -17.14 -30.21 21.44
CA ARG A 242 -17.38 -31.62 21.12
C ARG A 242 -16.19 -32.51 21.41
N SER A 243 -14.97 -32.03 21.19
CA SER A 243 -13.78 -32.76 21.62
C SER A 243 -13.78 -32.99 23.13
N ALA A 244 -14.28 -32.03 23.93
CA ALA A 244 -14.43 -32.15 25.38
C ALA A 244 -15.53 -33.16 25.76
N HIS A 245 -16.66 -33.14 25.05
CA HIS A 245 -17.76 -34.09 25.22
C HIS A 245 -17.31 -35.54 24.98
N GLU A 246 -16.47 -35.76 23.97
CA GLU A 246 -16.05 -37.09 23.55
C GLU A 246 -14.68 -37.52 24.11
N ALA A 247 -13.94 -36.63 24.78
CA ALA A 247 -12.62 -36.95 25.36
C ALA A 247 -12.66 -38.14 26.33
N GLY A 248 -13.81 -38.33 27.01
CA GLY A 248 -14.05 -39.42 27.93
C GLY A 248 -14.61 -40.69 27.32
N ALA A 249 -14.97 -40.70 26.04
CA ALA A 249 -15.57 -41.87 25.42
C ALA A 249 -14.62 -43.08 25.54
N PRO A 250 -15.14 -44.31 25.73
CA PRO A 250 -14.31 -45.50 25.69
C PRO A 250 -13.63 -45.60 24.31
N ARG A 251 -12.35 -46.01 24.31
CA ARG A 251 -11.65 -46.30 23.04
C ARG A 251 -12.42 -47.38 22.32
N ARG A 252 -12.87 -47.11 21.09
CA ARG A 252 -13.43 -48.18 20.24
C ARG A 252 -12.40 -49.29 20.14
N ALA A 253 -12.79 -50.50 20.52
CA ALA A 253 -11.95 -51.68 20.39
C ALA A 253 -11.41 -51.70 18.96
N LYS A 254 -10.09 -51.56 18.83
CA LYS A 254 -9.44 -51.62 17.53
C LYS A 254 -9.77 -53.01 16.98
N PRO A 255 -10.45 -53.14 15.83
CA PRO A 255 -10.70 -54.47 15.26
C PRO A 255 -9.37 -55.21 15.22
N ALA A 256 -9.37 -56.46 15.71
CA ALA A 256 -8.17 -57.26 15.85
C ALA A 256 -7.36 -57.15 14.55
N PRO A 257 -6.06 -56.81 14.62
CA PRO A 257 -5.29 -56.54 13.42
C PRO A 257 -5.20 -57.83 12.60
N THR A 258 -6.04 -57.97 11.58
CA THR A 258 -5.75 -58.83 10.43
C THR A 258 -4.47 -58.27 9.83
N ALA A 259 -3.35 -58.90 10.15
CA ALA A 259 -1.99 -58.42 9.86
C ALA A 259 -1.89 -57.95 8.40
N PRO A 260 -1.88 -56.62 8.15
CA PRO A 260 -1.63 -56.15 6.80
C PRO A 260 -0.12 -56.24 6.56
N PRO A 261 0.32 -56.70 5.38
CA PRO A 261 1.74 -56.76 5.05
C PRO A 261 2.36 -55.38 5.24
N ARG A 262 3.46 -55.33 6.00
CA ARG A 262 4.27 -54.12 6.20
C ARG A 262 4.73 -53.61 4.83
N LYS A 263 4.01 -52.64 4.26
CA LYS A 263 4.44 -51.98 3.03
C LYS A 263 5.65 -51.08 3.34
N PRO A 264 6.72 -51.15 2.52
CA PRO A 264 7.98 -50.47 2.79
C PRO A 264 7.84 -48.95 2.84
N ILE A 265 8.66 -48.34 3.70
CA ILE A 265 8.74 -46.91 4.00
C ILE A 265 9.05 -46.04 2.77
N GLY A 266 9.60 -46.63 1.69
CA GLY A 266 9.98 -45.92 0.45
C GLY A 266 8.85 -45.18 -0.29
N ARG A 267 7.57 -45.45 0.00
CA ARG A 267 6.45 -44.72 -0.64
C ARG A 267 6.14 -43.34 -0.04
N ARG A 268 6.81 -42.92 1.04
CA ARG A 268 6.51 -41.63 1.72
C ARG A 268 7.16 -40.42 1.06
N LEU A 269 8.41 -40.54 0.60
CA LEU A 269 9.14 -39.47 -0.06
C LEU A 269 8.44 -38.93 -1.32
N PRO A 270 8.01 -39.77 -2.29
CA PRO A 270 7.36 -39.26 -3.50
C PRO A 270 5.99 -38.63 -3.20
N ALA A 271 5.29 -39.11 -2.18
CA ALA A 271 4.04 -38.49 -1.73
C ALA A 271 4.27 -37.08 -1.17
N LEU A 272 5.37 -36.87 -0.43
CA LEU A 272 5.78 -35.54 0.04
C LEU A 272 6.14 -34.63 -1.13
N VAL A 273 6.92 -35.12 -2.09
CA VAL A 273 7.31 -34.36 -3.30
C VAL A 273 6.08 -33.87 -4.08
N ALA A 274 5.08 -34.73 -4.26
CA ALA A 274 3.83 -34.34 -4.94
C ALA A 274 3.09 -33.20 -4.23
N ILE A 275 3.15 -33.14 -2.88
CA ILE A 275 2.50 -32.08 -2.08
C ILE A 275 3.29 -30.78 -2.15
N VAL A 276 4.63 -30.86 -2.08
CA VAL A 276 5.50 -29.67 -2.03
C VAL A 276 5.58 -28.96 -3.38
N LEU A 277 5.54 -29.69 -4.49
CA LEU A 277 5.66 -29.10 -5.83
C LEU A 277 4.68 -27.93 -6.09
N PRO A 278 3.36 -28.07 -5.90
CA PRO A 278 2.41 -26.97 -6.08
C PRO A 278 2.56 -25.83 -5.05
N LEU A 279 3.21 -26.07 -3.91
CA LEU A 279 3.40 -25.10 -2.83
C LEU A 279 4.54 -24.12 -3.12
N ILE A 280 5.57 -24.53 -3.87
CA ILE A 280 6.73 -23.68 -4.18
C ILE A 280 6.31 -22.39 -4.91
N PRO A 281 5.65 -22.45 -6.09
CA PRO A 281 5.27 -21.23 -6.81
C PRO A 281 4.24 -20.39 -6.02
N ALA A 282 3.33 -21.04 -5.28
CA ALA A 282 2.39 -20.38 -4.37
C ALA A 282 3.10 -19.58 -3.27
N ALA A 283 4.10 -20.17 -2.62
CA ALA A 283 4.87 -19.51 -1.57
C ALA A 283 5.66 -18.31 -2.10
N VAL A 284 6.26 -18.42 -3.29
CA VAL A 284 6.97 -17.30 -3.92
C VAL A 284 5.99 -16.19 -4.29
N ASN A 285 4.84 -16.50 -4.87
CA ASN A 285 3.81 -15.51 -5.19
C ASN A 285 3.29 -14.78 -3.95
N LEU A 286 3.01 -15.51 -2.87
CA LEU A 286 2.61 -14.94 -1.59
C LEU A 286 3.70 -14.04 -1.00
N ALA A 287 4.98 -14.41 -1.12
CA ALA A 287 6.10 -13.59 -0.66
C ALA A 287 6.23 -12.26 -1.42
N HIS A 288 5.74 -12.19 -2.67
CA HIS A 288 5.69 -10.97 -3.47
C HIS A 288 4.34 -10.24 -3.38
N GLY A 289 3.44 -10.67 -2.48
CA GLY A 289 2.12 -10.04 -2.33
C GLY A 289 1.16 -10.29 -3.50
N VAL A 290 1.41 -11.30 -4.33
CA VAL A 290 0.58 -11.65 -5.50
C VAL A 290 -0.17 -12.96 -5.21
N PRO A 291 -1.35 -12.95 -4.58
CA PRO A 291 -2.05 -14.19 -4.19
C PRO A 291 -2.70 -14.95 -5.36
N THR A 292 -2.50 -14.49 -6.60
CA THR A 292 -3.14 -15.03 -7.80
C THR A 292 -2.19 -15.92 -8.59
N TRP A 293 -2.75 -16.86 -9.35
CA TRP A 293 -1.99 -17.79 -10.19
C TRP A 293 -1.80 -17.25 -11.61
N ILE A 294 -2.90 -16.94 -12.29
CA ILE A 294 -3.01 -16.35 -13.62
C ILE A 294 -3.32 -14.84 -13.54
N GLY A 295 -3.87 -14.37 -12.42
CA GLY A 295 -4.29 -12.99 -12.09
C GLY A 295 -5.35 -12.37 -13.01
N PRO A 296 -5.82 -11.15 -12.68
CA PRO A 296 -7.09 -10.61 -13.20
C PRO A 296 -7.01 -9.98 -14.59
N GLU A 297 -5.85 -9.90 -15.24
CA GLU A 297 -5.67 -9.08 -16.46
C GLU A 297 -6.41 -9.58 -17.71
N TRP A 298 -6.93 -10.80 -17.71
CA TRP A 298 -7.84 -11.29 -18.77
C TRP A 298 -9.30 -10.86 -18.53
N ALA A 299 -9.61 -10.20 -17.41
CA ALA A 299 -10.94 -9.79 -17.03
C ALA A 299 -11.25 -8.36 -17.50
N LEU A 300 -12.16 -8.29 -18.48
CA LEU A 300 -12.87 -7.12 -18.99
C LEU A 300 -13.09 -5.97 -17.97
N PRO A 301 -13.16 -4.71 -18.44
CA PRO A 301 -13.21 -3.49 -17.62
C PRO A 301 -14.19 -3.57 -16.44
N SER A 302 -13.77 -2.99 -15.32
CA SER A 302 -14.36 -2.96 -13.97
C SER A 302 -15.85 -2.60 -13.86
N GLY A 303 -16.52 -2.22 -14.94
CA GLY A 303 -17.94 -1.85 -14.93
C GLY A 303 -18.93 -3.01 -14.89
N TYR A 304 -18.54 -4.22 -15.33
CA TYR A 304 -19.43 -5.39 -15.32
C TYR A 304 -18.61 -6.68 -15.19
N GLN A 305 -18.42 -7.17 -13.96
CA GLN A 305 -17.85 -8.50 -13.75
C GLN A 305 -18.99 -9.52 -13.63
N PRO A 306 -19.28 -10.32 -14.67
CA PRO A 306 -20.28 -11.37 -14.56
C PRO A 306 -19.92 -12.35 -13.43
N PRO A 307 -20.89 -13.06 -12.82
CA PRO A 307 -20.65 -13.99 -11.71
C PRO A 307 -19.59 -15.07 -12.01
N LEU A 308 -19.42 -15.44 -13.28
CA LEU A 308 -18.37 -16.34 -13.74
C LEU A 308 -16.95 -15.77 -13.49
N MET A 309 -16.78 -14.46 -13.54
CA MET A 309 -15.51 -13.77 -13.32
C MET A 309 -15.08 -13.83 -11.84
N ARG A 310 -16.03 -13.67 -10.91
CA ARG A 310 -15.77 -13.83 -9.47
C ARG A 310 -15.43 -15.26 -9.11
N LEU A 311 -16.12 -16.23 -9.73
CA LEU A 311 -15.77 -17.66 -9.59
C LEU A 311 -14.37 -17.95 -10.12
N TRP A 312 -13.99 -17.35 -11.26
CA TRP A 312 -12.63 -17.48 -11.76
C TRP A 312 -11.62 -16.84 -10.80
N GLN A 313 -11.83 -15.62 -10.33
CA GLN A 313 -10.93 -14.97 -9.37
C GLN A 313 -10.78 -15.79 -8.10
N ALA A 314 -11.88 -16.35 -7.58
CA ALA A 314 -11.83 -17.25 -6.44
C ALA A 314 -11.01 -18.52 -6.74
N ALA A 315 -11.16 -19.10 -7.93
CA ALA A 315 -10.35 -20.23 -8.38
C ALA A 315 -8.87 -19.85 -8.54
N ASP A 316 -8.60 -18.67 -9.08
CA ASP A 316 -7.28 -18.14 -9.35
C ASP A 316 -6.51 -17.84 -8.07
N VAL A 317 -7.16 -17.20 -7.10
CA VAL A 317 -6.65 -17.02 -5.74
C VAL A 317 -6.48 -18.36 -5.06
N LEU A 318 -7.46 -19.27 -5.13
CA LEU A 318 -7.35 -20.60 -4.53
C LEU A 318 -6.14 -21.36 -5.05
N VAL A 319 -5.86 -21.29 -6.35
CA VAL A 319 -4.68 -21.91 -6.94
C VAL A 319 -3.40 -21.19 -6.52
N GLY A 320 -3.40 -19.85 -6.55
CA GLY A 320 -2.25 -19.00 -6.19
C GLY A 320 -1.83 -19.13 -4.72
N VAL A 321 -2.77 -19.40 -3.80
CA VAL A 321 -2.49 -19.63 -2.37
C VAL A 321 -2.21 -21.10 -2.03
N GLY A 322 -2.12 -21.98 -3.02
CA GLY A 322 -1.69 -23.38 -2.84
C GLY A 322 -2.83 -24.39 -2.64
N GLY A 323 -4.06 -24.09 -3.02
CA GLY A 323 -5.21 -25.02 -2.96
C GLY A 323 -4.96 -26.34 -3.69
N MET A 324 -4.14 -26.33 -4.76
CA MET A 324 -3.72 -27.54 -5.47
C MET A 324 -2.87 -28.48 -4.60
N ALA A 325 -2.03 -27.96 -3.70
CA ALA A 325 -1.27 -28.79 -2.76
C ALA A 325 -2.19 -29.50 -1.74
N VAL A 326 -3.25 -28.81 -1.30
CA VAL A 326 -4.27 -29.39 -0.41
C VAL A 326 -5.01 -30.55 -1.10
N LEU A 327 -5.38 -30.36 -2.38
CA LEU A 327 -6.00 -31.41 -3.19
C LEU A 327 -5.10 -32.65 -3.32
N VAL A 328 -3.80 -32.44 -3.57
CA VAL A 328 -2.81 -33.52 -3.61
C VAL A 328 -2.70 -34.21 -2.25
N LEU A 329 -2.60 -33.45 -1.16
CA LEU A 329 -2.53 -34.00 0.21
C LEU A 329 -3.73 -34.89 0.53
N VAL A 330 -4.95 -34.41 0.28
CA VAL A 330 -6.19 -35.18 0.50
C VAL A 330 -6.16 -36.50 -0.28
N THR A 331 -5.67 -36.46 -1.52
CA THR A 331 -5.53 -37.62 -2.40
C THR A 331 -4.53 -38.63 -1.84
N VAL A 332 -3.37 -38.16 -1.38
CA VAL A 332 -2.31 -38.96 -0.74
C VAL A 332 -2.80 -39.62 0.56
N VAL A 333 -3.61 -38.91 1.36
CA VAL A 333 -4.15 -39.44 2.62
C VAL A 333 -5.22 -40.50 2.36
N ARG A 334 -6.15 -40.26 1.43
CA ARG A 334 -7.28 -41.16 1.17
C ARG A 334 -6.94 -42.36 0.29
N ARG A 335 -5.93 -42.24 -0.57
CA ARG A 335 -5.36 -43.32 -1.41
C ARG A 335 -6.37 -44.09 -2.27
N THR A 336 -7.47 -43.47 -2.67
CA THR A 336 -8.42 -44.11 -3.60
C THR A 336 -7.97 -43.87 -5.05
N LEU A 337 -7.98 -44.91 -5.88
CA LEU A 337 -7.64 -44.80 -7.30
C LEU A 337 -8.48 -43.74 -8.03
N ARG A 338 -9.76 -43.62 -7.66
CA ARG A 338 -10.67 -42.61 -8.22
C ARG A 338 -10.18 -41.19 -7.92
N GLN A 339 -9.77 -40.91 -6.68
CA GLN A 339 -9.25 -39.58 -6.32
C GLN A 339 -7.91 -39.29 -6.98
N VAL A 340 -7.02 -40.27 -7.11
CA VAL A 340 -5.75 -40.09 -7.82
C VAL A 340 -5.97 -39.65 -9.26
N ARG A 341 -6.92 -40.29 -9.96
CA ARG A 341 -7.26 -39.93 -11.34
C ARG A 341 -7.89 -38.54 -11.44
N VAL A 342 -8.84 -38.23 -10.55
CA VAL A 342 -9.50 -36.91 -10.54
C VAL A 342 -8.50 -35.81 -10.24
N THR A 343 -7.66 -35.97 -9.22
CA THR A 343 -6.66 -34.96 -8.85
C THR A 343 -5.61 -34.75 -9.93
N ALA A 344 -5.11 -35.83 -10.55
CA ALA A 344 -4.19 -35.71 -11.68
C ALA A 344 -4.84 -34.96 -12.86
N ALA A 345 -6.10 -35.26 -13.18
CA ALA A 345 -6.83 -34.56 -14.24
C ALA A 345 -7.02 -33.06 -13.93
N VAL A 346 -7.36 -32.70 -12.69
CA VAL A 346 -7.48 -31.30 -12.24
C VAL A 346 -6.15 -30.56 -12.36
N LEU A 347 -5.04 -31.17 -11.93
CA LEU A 347 -3.70 -30.58 -12.03
C LEU A 347 -3.27 -30.37 -13.49
N PHE A 348 -3.54 -31.33 -14.37
CA PHE A 348 -3.26 -31.16 -15.81
C PHE A 348 -4.11 -30.06 -16.44
N ALA A 349 -5.41 -30.00 -16.10
CA ALA A 349 -6.29 -28.94 -16.59
C ALA A 349 -5.84 -27.55 -16.11
N ALA A 350 -5.43 -27.43 -14.84
CA ALA A 350 -4.83 -26.22 -14.31
C ALA A 350 -3.55 -25.87 -15.10
N ALA A 351 -2.61 -26.79 -15.27
CA ALA A 351 -1.39 -26.52 -16.02
C ALA A 351 -1.63 -26.04 -17.47
N GLY A 352 -2.61 -26.62 -18.17
CA GLY A 352 -3.02 -26.19 -19.50
C GLY A 352 -3.53 -24.74 -19.52
N LEU A 353 -4.43 -24.39 -18.58
CA LEU A 353 -4.95 -23.03 -18.44
C LEU A 353 -3.84 -22.01 -18.12
N GLY A 354 -2.88 -22.37 -17.25
CA GLY A 354 -1.73 -21.51 -16.94
C GLY A 354 -0.83 -21.26 -18.15
N SER A 355 -0.68 -22.27 -19.02
CA SER A 355 0.11 -22.15 -20.25
C SER A 355 -0.58 -21.26 -21.29
N ILE A 356 -1.90 -21.42 -21.47
CA ILE A 356 -2.71 -20.55 -22.35
C ILE A 356 -2.63 -19.10 -21.87
N ALA A 357 -2.76 -18.88 -20.56
CA ALA A 357 -2.63 -17.54 -19.99
C ALA A 357 -1.27 -16.92 -20.31
N ALA A 358 -0.16 -17.61 -20.01
CA ALA A 358 1.19 -17.08 -20.26
C ALA A 358 1.45 -16.71 -21.73
N LEU A 359 0.83 -17.41 -22.68
CA LEU A 359 0.97 -17.13 -24.12
C LEU A 359 0.09 -15.96 -24.60
N THR A 360 -0.96 -15.62 -23.86
CA THR A 360 -1.97 -14.63 -24.28
C THR A 360 -1.90 -13.32 -23.49
N THR A 361 -1.35 -13.36 -22.28
CA THR A 361 -1.18 -12.18 -21.42
C THR A 361 0.17 -11.52 -21.66
N ALA A 362 0.21 -10.19 -21.53
CA ALA A 362 1.47 -9.47 -21.50
C ALA A 362 2.38 -9.99 -20.36
N PRO A 363 3.71 -9.94 -20.52
CA PRO A 363 4.64 -10.38 -19.48
C PRO A 363 4.40 -9.61 -18.18
N ARG A 364 4.30 -10.34 -17.06
CA ARG A 364 4.12 -9.72 -15.76
C ARG A 364 5.41 -9.07 -15.28
N PRO A 365 5.31 -7.86 -14.70
CA PRO A 365 6.46 -7.23 -14.06
C PRO A 365 6.84 -7.88 -12.72
N VAL A 366 5.90 -8.54 -12.03
CA VAL A 366 6.11 -9.08 -10.68
C VAL A 366 5.42 -10.45 -10.51
N GLY A 367 6.09 -11.38 -9.83
CA GLY A 367 5.56 -12.71 -9.48
C GLY A 367 6.11 -13.85 -10.34
N VAL A 368 5.78 -15.09 -9.94
CA VAL A 368 6.16 -16.29 -10.68
C VAL A 368 5.28 -16.43 -11.91
N SER A 369 5.90 -16.58 -13.09
CA SER A 369 5.19 -16.85 -14.35
C SER A 369 4.20 -18.02 -14.19
N PRO A 370 2.98 -17.93 -14.76
CA PRO A 370 2.00 -19.03 -14.75
C PRO A 370 2.56 -20.36 -15.28
N LEU A 371 3.62 -20.32 -16.10
CA LEU A 371 4.33 -21.49 -16.61
C LEU A 371 4.96 -22.34 -15.50
N TRP A 372 5.49 -21.72 -14.44
CA TRP A 372 6.07 -22.46 -13.31
C TRP A 372 5.01 -23.20 -12.50
N TYR A 373 3.84 -22.60 -12.30
CA TYR A 373 2.70 -23.30 -11.72
C TYR A 373 2.27 -24.49 -12.59
N GLY A 374 2.22 -24.28 -13.91
CA GLY A 374 1.93 -25.36 -14.84
C GLY A 374 2.92 -26.52 -14.73
N ALA A 375 4.22 -26.22 -14.71
CA ALA A 375 5.27 -27.22 -14.52
C ALA A 375 5.14 -27.96 -13.17
N ALA A 376 4.89 -27.22 -12.09
CA ALA A 376 4.70 -27.79 -10.75
C ALA A 376 3.47 -28.72 -10.67
N PHE A 377 2.34 -28.34 -11.28
CA PHE A 377 1.12 -29.16 -11.30
C PHE A 377 1.30 -30.42 -12.14
N VAL A 378 1.93 -30.31 -13.31
CA VAL A 378 2.27 -31.46 -14.18
C VAL A 378 3.17 -32.45 -13.43
N ALA A 379 4.22 -31.96 -12.79
CA ALA A 379 5.13 -32.80 -12.01
C ALA A 379 4.39 -33.50 -10.84
N ALA A 380 3.56 -32.77 -10.09
CA ALA A 380 2.77 -33.36 -9.01
C ALA A 380 1.77 -34.42 -9.51
N ALA A 381 1.12 -34.18 -10.65
CA ALA A 381 0.19 -35.12 -11.28
C ALA A 381 0.92 -36.42 -11.70
N LEU A 382 2.09 -36.29 -12.34
CA LEU A 382 2.90 -37.43 -12.76
C LEU A 382 3.34 -38.28 -11.55
N VAL A 383 3.82 -37.64 -10.48
CA VAL A 383 4.21 -38.35 -9.25
C VAL A 383 3.03 -39.11 -8.65
N LEU A 384 1.83 -38.52 -8.61
CA LEU A 384 0.62 -39.20 -8.14
C LEU A 384 0.25 -40.41 -8.99
N VAL A 385 0.26 -40.28 -10.32
CA VAL A 385 -0.08 -41.37 -11.24
C VAL A 385 0.94 -42.50 -11.16
N LEU A 386 2.24 -42.20 -11.11
CA LEU A 386 3.29 -43.22 -11.01
C LEU A 386 3.23 -44.00 -9.69
N GLN A 387 2.94 -43.33 -8.58
CA GLN A 387 2.92 -43.96 -7.26
C GLN A 387 1.66 -44.79 -6.99
N TYR A 388 0.51 -44.34 -7.52
CA TYR A 388 -0.79 -44.90 -7.13
C TYR A 388 -1.58 -45.48 -8.30
N GLY A 389 -1.18 -45.26 -9.56
CA GLY A 389 -1.88 -45.75 -10.75
C GLY A 389 -1.59 -47.20 -11.13
N GLY A 390 -0.57 -47.82 -10.52
CA GLY A 390 -0.14 -49.18 -10.84
C GLY A 390 -0.99 -50.27 -10.21
N GLY A 391 -2.06 -50.67 -10.89
CA GLY A 391 -2.53 -52.06 -10.85
C GLY A 391 -1.67 -52.90 -11.79
N PRO A 392 -1.22 -54.12 -11.40
CA PRO A 392 -0.21 -54.90 -12.15
C PRO A 392 -0.65 -55.44 -13.53
N ALA A 393 -1.84 -55.08 -14.06
CA ALA A 393 -2.44 -55.80 -15.18
C ALA A 393 -2.50 -55.05 -16.52
N TYR A 394 -1.84 -53.90 -16.73
CA TYR A 394 -1.92 -53.20 -18.02
C TYR A 394 -0.58 -52.63 -18.49
N ARG A 395 0.27 -53.51 -19.04
CA ARG A 395 1.52 -53.19 -19.77
C ARG A 395 1.23 -52.76 -21.21
N THR A 396 0.49 -51.69 -21.45
CA THR A 396 0.33 -51.12 -22.82
C THR A 396 -0.03 -49.63 -22.79
N ARG A 397 0.70 -48.81 -22.02
CA ARG A 397 0.56 -47.32 -22.05
C ARG A 397 1.88 -46.55 -21.99
N SER A 398 2.99 -47.17 -22.42
CA SER A 398 4.28 -46.49 -22.57
C SER A 398 4.21 -45.28 -23.51
N HIS A 399 3.40 -45.32 -24.57
CA HIS A 399 3.26 -44.21 -25.53
C HIS A 399 2.52 -42.98 -24.96
N VAL A 400 1.58 -43.16 -24.04
CA VAL A 400 0.88 -42.05 -23.36
C VAL A 400 1.79 -41.41 -22.31
N ILE A 401 2.59 -42.21 -21.60
CA ILE A 401 3.57 -41.68 -20.65
C ILE A 401 4.68 -40.94 -21.40
N ALA A 402 5.19 -41.47 -22.52
CA ALA A 402 6.22 -40.82 -23.32
C ALA A 402 5.77 -39.48 -23.92
N SER A 403 4.55 -39.42 -24.48
CA SER A 403 3.99 -38.17 -25.04
C SER A 403 3.75 -37.10 -23.97
N VAL A 404 3.22 -37.50 -22.80
CA VAL A 404 3.05 -36.56 -21.66
C VAL A 404 4.41 -36.12 -21.12
N THR A 405 5.41 -36.99 -21.04
CA THR A 405 6.75 -36.66 -20.53
C THR A 405 7.49 -35.71 -21.49
N ALA A 406 7.38 -35.91 -22.80
CA ALA A 406 8.00 -35.04 -23.81
C ALA A 406 7.37 -33.64 -23.82
N ALA A 407 6.03 -33.54 -23.75
CA ALA A 407 5.35 -32.26 -23.62
C ALA A 407 5.69 -31.54 -22.29
N SER A 408 5.84 -32.30 -21.20
CA SER A 408 6.24 -31.78 -19.90
C SER A 408 7.68 -31.25 -19.90
N LEU A 409 8.62 -31.94 -20.58
CA LEU A 409 10.01 -31.51 -20.73
C LEU A 409 10.11 -30.21 -21.54
N ALA A 410 9.36 -30.07 -22.64
CA ALA A 410 9.32 -28.83 -23.40
C ALA A 410 8.79 -27.65 -22.58
N LEU A 411 7.78 -27.87 -21.74
CA LEU A 411 7.23 -26.86 -20.82
C LEU A 411 8.19 -26.49 -19.66
N CYS A 412 9.05 -27.42 -19.22
CA CYS A 412 10.04 -27.16 -18.17
C CYS A 412 11.24 -26.31 -18.63
N PHE A 413 11.53 -26.20 -19.94
CA PHE A 413 12.69 -25.45 -20.45
C PHE A 413 12.37 -24.03 -20.96
N LEU A 414 11.09 -23.70 -21.17
CA LEU A 414 10.65 -22.33 -21.49
C LEU A 414 10.97 -21.26 -20.41
N PRO A 415 11.01 -21.54 -19.08
CA PRO A 415 11.24 -20.52 -18.07
C PRO A 415 12.66 -19.91 -18.07
N ALA A 416 13.65 -20.57 -18.67
CA ALA A 416 15.03 -20.07 -18.68
C ALA A 416 15.25 -18.90 -19.65
N GLY A 417 14.37 -18.74 -20.66
CA GLY A 417 14.43 -17.62 -21.61
C GLY A 417 13.89 -16.30 -21.06
N ASP A 418 13.03 -16.36 -20.03
CA ASP A 418 12.33 -15.19 -19.48
C ASP A 418 13.08 -14.49 -18.33
N LEU A 419 14.19 -15.06 -17.84
CA LEU A 419 14.88 -14.62 -16.62
C LEU A 419 16.08 -13.69 -16.80
N ALA A 420 16.42 -13.28 -18.02
CA ALA A 420 17.42 -12.22 -18.20
C ALA A 420 16.77 -10.85 -17.91
N ALA A 421 16.51 -10.57 -16.62
CA ALA A 421 16.11 -9.26 -16.16
C ALA A 421 17.17 -8.25 -16.61
N GLY A 422 16.82 -7.41 -17.59
CA GLY A 422 17.68 -6.32 -18.02
C GLY A 422 17.94 -5.35 -16.87
N PRO A 423 18.91 -4.44 -17.02
CA PRO A 423 19.18 -3.42 -16.01
C PRO A 423 17.91 -2.62 -15.66
N VAL A 424 17.81 -2.24 -14.39
CA VAL A 424 16.79 -1.33 -13.85
C VAL A 424 17.50 -0.05 -13.45
N THR A 425 17.21 1.05 -14.14
CA THR A 425 17.69 2.38 -13.75
C THR A 425 16.95 2.80 -12.49
N THR A 426 17.66 2.83 -11.36
CA THR A 426 17.13 3.29 -10.09
C THR A 426 17.05 4.82 -10.05
N GLN A 427 16.23 5.38 -9.16
CA GLN A 427 16.12 6.82 -8.98
C GLN A 427 17.48 7.47 -8.67
N GLY A 428 18.35 6.80 -7.92
CA GLY A 428 19.70 7.29 -7.60
C GLY A 428 20.68 7.27 -8.79
N ALA A 429 20.39 6.55 -9.87
CA ALA A 429 21.18 6.58 -11.10
C ALA A 429 20.83 7.78 -12.01
N CYS A 430 19.80 8.53 -11.64
CA CYS A 430 19.40 9.77 -12.28
C CYS A 430 20.00 10.96 -11.52
N PRO A 431 20.57 11.97 -12.21
CA PRO A 431 21.15 13.15 -11.57
C PRO A 431 20.10 13.85 -10.69
N ALA A 432 20.44 14.26 -9.48
CA ALA A 432 19.47 14.86 -8.55
C ALA A 432 18.94 16.22 -9.06
N GLU A 433 19.81 16.97 -9.74
CA GLU A 433 19.54 18.33 -10.22
C GLU A 433 19.46 18.36 -11.76
N TYR A 434 18.56 19.20 -12.27
CA TYR A 434 18.48 19.47 -13.71
C TYR A 434 19.63 20.40 -14.09
N ASP A 435 20.58 19.88 -14.87
CA ASP A 435 21.67 20.68 -15.43
C ASP A 435 21.25 21.20 -16.82
N PRO A 436 20.92 22.50 -16.96
CA PRO A 436 20.53 23.07 -18.25
C PRO A 436 21.67 23.03 -19.28
N ALA A 437 22.93 22.94 -18.85
CA ALA A 437 24.07 22.82 -19.76
C ALA A 437 24.23 21.40 -20.32
N ARG A 438 23.64 20.39 -19.66
CA ARG A 438 23.68 18.98 -20.07
C ARG A 438 22.32 18.31 -19.86
N PRO A 439 21.30 18.72 -20.64
CA PRO A 439 19.98 18.12 -20.53
C PRO A 439 20.06 16.63 -20.86
N LEU A 440 19.41 15.80 -20.04
CA LEU A 440 19.21 14.40 -20.39
C LEU A 440 18.32 14.32 -21.62
N THR A 441 18.72 13.52 -22.61
CA THR A 441 17.92 13.28 -23.82
C THR A 441 17.63 11.79 -24.03
N GLY A 442 16.66 11.50 -24.90
CA GLY A 442 16.40 10.13 -25.35
C GLY A 442 15.83 9.20 -24.27
N GLU A 443 16.19 7.92 -24.37
CA GLU A 443 15.70 6.85 -23.48
C GLU A 443 16.02 7.09 -22.00
N ARG A 444 17.22 7.60 -21.69
CA ARG A 444 17.64 7.85 -20.31
C ARG A 444 16.83 8.97 -19.65
N ALA A 445 16.51 10.02 -20.41
CA ALA A 445 15.65 11.09 -19.93
C ALA A 445 14.24 10.59 -19.63
N TYR A 446 13.65 9.79 -20.53
CA TYR A 446 12.35 9.16 -20.31
C TYR A 446 12.35 8.28 -19.05
N LEU A 447 13.35 7.39 -18.91
CA LEU A 447 13.45 6.52 -17.73
C LEU A 447 13.59 7.34 -16.45
N CYS A 448 14.44 8.36 -16.43
CA CYS A 448 14.61 9.20 -15.25
C CYS A 448 13.36 9.99 -14.88
N ASP A 449 12.66 10.55 -15.86
CA ASP A 449 11.42 11.27 -15.63
C ASP A 449 10.30 10.34 -15.15
N LEU A 450 10.18 9.15 -15.75
CA LEU A 450 9.23 8.11 -15.33
C LEU A 450 9.45 7.69 -13.87
N ARG A 451 10.71 7.49 -13.44
CA ARG A 451 11.02 7.07 -12.06
C ARG A 451 10.85 8.19 -11.04
N ARG A 452 11.07 9.45 -11.42
CA ARG A 452 10.92 10.62 -10.51
C ARG A 452 9.47 11.06 -10.35
N SER A 453 8.74 11.20 -11.45
CA SER A 453 7.34 11.68 -11.42
C SER A 453 6.37 10.62 -10.88
N LYS A 454 6.78 9.34 -10.85
CA LYS A 454 5.99 8.19 -10.39
C LYS A 454 4.55 8.18 -10.94
N PRO A 455 4.36 8.42 -12.24
CA PRO A 455 3.04 8.55 -12.84
C PRO A 455 2.33 7.18 -12.88
N LEU A 456 3.13 6.10 -12.90
CA LEU A 456 2.71 4.71 -12.94
C LEU A 456 3.54 3.91 -11.94
N PRO A 457 3.04 3.71 -10.71
CA PRO A 457 3.75 2.95 -9.67
C PRO A 457 4.19 1.56 -10.14
N ALA A 458 3.39 0.90 -10.97
CA ALA A 458 3.68 -0.42 -11.53
C ALA A 458 4.95 -0.48 -12.40
N LEU A 459 5.39 0.65 -12.97
CA LEU A 459 6.60 0.71 -13.80
C LEU A 459 7.86 1.09 -13.01
N LEU A 460 7.75 1.34 -11.70
CA LEU A 460 8.89 1.78 -10.88
C LEU A 460 9.89 0.67 -10.55
N GLU A 461 9.55 -0.59 -10.79
CA GLU A 461 10.44 -1.73 -10.54
C GLU A 461 10.72 -2.56 -11.80
N VAL A 462 10.14 -2.21 -12.95
CA VAL A 462 10.35 -2.98 -14.18
C VAL A 462 11.73 -2.76 -14.77
N ALA A 463 12.24 -3.76 -15.51
CA ALA A 463 13.44 -3.61 -16.31
C ALA A 463 13.29 -2.47 -17.35
N ASP A 464 14.37 -1.74 -17.60
CA ASP A 464 14.33 -0.53 -18.44
C ASP A 464 13.81 -0.82 -19.86
N ARG A 465 14.14 -2.00 -20.41
CA ARG A 465 13.63 -2.43 -21.72
C ARG A 465 12.10 -2.55 -21.76
N ALA A 466 11.48 -3.00 -20.67
CA ALA A 466 10.03 -3.11 -20.57
C ALA A 466 9.39 -1.72 -20.46
N ALA A 467 9.95 -0.85 -19.61
CA ALA A 467 9.50 0.55 -19.49
C ALA A 467 9.60 1.31 -20.81
N LEU A 468 10.69 1.15 -21.56
CA LEU A 468 10.90 1.78 -22.86
C LEU A 468 9.94 1.24 -23.93
N ARG A 469 9.68 -0.07 -23.93
CA ARG A 469 8.71 -0.68 -24.85
C ARG A 469 7.31 -0.15 -24.59
N TYR A 470 6.92 -0.06 -23.32
CA TYR A 470 5.64 0.52 -22.91
C TYR A 470 5.53 1.99 -23.32
N GLY A 471 6.57 2.80 -23.05
CA GLY A 471 6.61 4.21 -23.46
C GLY A 471 6.49 4.41 -24.98
N ARG A 472 7.15 3.56 -25.78
CA ARG A 472 7.00 3.56 -27.25
C ARG A 472 5.59 3.17 -27.71
N ALA A 473 4.96 2.20 -27.04
CA ALA A 473 3.57 1.85 -27.34
C ALA A 473 2.63 3.03 -27.05
N LEU A 474 2.82 3.71 -25.92
CA LEU A 474 2.09 4.94 -25.59
C LEU A 474 2.37 6.06 -26.60
N CYS A 475 3.60 6.22 -27.09
CA CYS A 475 3.89 7.17 -28.15
C CYS A 475 3.10 6.88 -29.44
N GLY A 476 2.88 5.61 -29.77
CA GLY A 476 2.01 5.21 -30.88
C GLY A 476 0.55 5.65 -30.68
N VAL A 477 0.02 5.45 -29.47
CA VAL A 477 -1.34 5.90 -29.09
C VAL A 477 -1.44 7.42 -29.12
N PHE A 478 -0.46 8.12 -28.53
CA PHE A 478 -0.39 9.58 -28.49
C PHE A 478 -0.35 10.16 -29.91
N SER A 479 0.49 9.60 -30.79
CA SER A 479 0.67 10.10 -32.16
C SER A 479 -0.58 9.90 -33.02
N ARG A 480 -1.33 8.81 -32.83
CA ARG A 480 -2.61 8.60 -33.52
C ARG A 480 -3.73 9.49 -32.95
N ASN A 481 -3.66 9.82 -31.66
CA ASN A 481 -4.62 10.65 -30.95
C ASN A 481 -6.08 10.17 -31.11
N ASP A 482 -6.29 8.85 -31.26
CA ASP A 482 -7.61 8.25 -31.36
C ASP A 482 -8.30 8.29 -29.98
N PRO A 483 -9.47 8.96 -29.83
CA PRO A 483 -10.20 9.03 -28.57
C PRO A 483 -10.50 7.65 -27.96
N ALA A 484 -10.72 6.61 -28.78
CA ALA A 484 -11.02 5.28 -28.30
C ALA A 484 -9.79 4.58 -27.69
N GLU A 485 -8.60 4.78 -28.27
CA GLU A 485 -7.34 4.26 -27.73
C GLU A 485 -6.93 5.02 -26.46
N LEU A 486 -7.08 6.35 -26.45
CA LEU A 486 -6.83 7.18 -25.27
C LEU A 486 -7.73 6.78 -24.10
N ALA A 487 -9.04 6.62 -24.34
CA ALA A 487 -9.99 6.16 -23.33
C ALA A 487 -9.71 4.72 -22.87
N ARG A 488 -9.06 3.88 -23.70
CA ARG A 488 -8.64 2.53 -23.32
C ARG A 488 -7.41 2.59 -22.41
N ALA A 489 -6.40 3.37 -22.76
CA ALA A 489 -5.20 3.58 -21.93
C ALA A 489 -5.56 4.18 -20.55
N GLN A 490 -6.43 5.20 -20.51
CA GLN A 490 -6.91 5.79 -19.26
C GLN A 490 -7.64 4.76 -18.38
N ARG A 491 -8.45 3.87 -18.98
CA ARG A 491 -9.20 2.86 -18.22
C ARG A 491 -8.36 1.67 -17.78
N ALA A 492 -7.42 1.24 -18.62
CA ALA A 492 -6.58 0.07 -18.34
C ALA A 492 -5.45 0.43 -17.35
N ASP A 493 -4.79 1.56 -17.57
CA ASP A 493 -3.55 1.92 -16.88
C ASP A 493 -3.73 3.12 -15.93
N GLY A 494 -4.92 3.74 -15.90
CA GLY A 494 -5.16 4.96 -15.12
C GLY A 494 -4.49 6.22 -15.69
N LEU A 495 -3.89 6.12 -16.89
CA LEU A 495 -3.02 7.15 -17.45
C LEU A 495 -3.72 8.03 -18.49
N ASP A 496 -3.69 9.34 -18.26
CA ASP A 496 -4.05 10.32 -19.28
C ASP A 496 -2.83 10.55 -20.17
N VAL A 497 -2.79 9.83 -21.30
CA VAL A 497 -1.68 9.84 -22.25
C VAL A 497 -1.38 11.25 -22.77
N ARG A 498 -2.38 12.17 -22.82
CA ARG A 498 -2.16 13.56 -23.24
C ARG A 498 -1.42 14.36 -22.18
N ARG A 499 -1.83 14.24 -20.92
CA ARG A 499 -1.11 14.83 -19.78
C ARG A 499 0.28 14.23 -19.60
N PHE A 500 0.50 13.03 -20.15
CA PHE A 500 1.78 12.34 -20.13
C PHE A 500 2.77 12.77 -21.24
N ALA A 501 2.43 13.80 -22.03
CA ALA A 501 3.28 14.29 -23.13
C ALA A 501 4.68 14.72 -22.66
N GLY A 502 4.79 15.37 -21.50
CA GLY A 502 6.07 15.83 -20.93
C GLY A 502 7.06 14.68 -20.72
N THR A 503 6.60 13.59 -20.11
CA THR A 503 7.43 12.39 -19.89
C THR A 503 7.73 11.64 -21.18
N LEU A 504 6.80 11.60 -22.14
CA LEU A 504 7.00 10.92 -23.43
C LEU A 504 7.94 11.68 -24.38
N ALA A 505 8.03 13.01 -24.26
CA ALA A 505 8.77 13.87 -25.19
C ALA A 505 10.19 13.37 -25.54
N PRO A 506 11.02 12.87 -24.60
CA PRO A 506 12.37 12.41 -24.94
C PRO A 506 12.43 11.19 -25.87
N ILE A 507 11.36 10.39 -25.96
CA ILE A 507 11.29 9.19 -26.81
C ILE A 507 10.19 9.27 -27.89
N CYS A 508 9.43 10.37 -27.93
CA CYS A 508 8.27 10.52 -28.79
C CYS A 508 8.28 11.88 -29.52
N PRO A 509 8.65 11.91 -30.82
CA PRO A 509 8.77 13.17 -31.57
C PRO A 509 7.48 14.01 -31.62
N SER A 510 6.31 13.36 -31.69
CA SER A 510 5.01 14.05 -31.69
C SER A 510 4.71 14.73 -30.34
N ALA A 511 5.01 14.07 -29.23
CA ALA A 511 4.90 14.67 -27.90
C ALA A 511 5.92 15.79 -27.70
N GLN A 512 7.15 15.61 -28.20
CA GLN A 512 8.20 16.64 -28.15
C GLN A 512 7.77 17.92 -28.88
N ALA A 513 7.16 17.80 -30.06
CA ALA A 513 6.69 18.95 -30.82
C ALA A 513 5.61 19.75 -30.07
N ILE A 514 4.68 19.07 -29.40
CA ILE A 514 3.63 19.72 -28.60
C ILE A 514 4.25 20.41 -27.38
N VAL A 515 5.09 19.70 -26.60
CA VAL A 515 5.75 20.28 -25.42
C VAL A 515 6.63 21.48 -25.80
N ALA A 516 7.30 21.44 -26.95
CA ALA A 516 8.09 22.56 -27.45
C ALA A 516 7.21 23.75 -27.88
N ALA A 517 6.07 23.50 -28.51
CA ALA A 517 5.12 24.54 -28.89
C ALA A 517 4.48 25.20 -27.65
N ASP A 518 4.10 24.40 -26.65
CA ASP A 518 3.54 24.90 -25.39
C ASP A 518 4.56 25.77 -24.65
N ARG A 519 5.82 25.32 -24.52
CA ARG A 519 6.90 26.13 -23.93
C ARG A 519 7.15 27.43 -24.69
N ALA A 520 7.16 27.38 -26.02
CA ALA A 520 7.33 28.59 -26.83
C ALA A 520 6.18 29.58 -26.65
N ALA A 521 4.94 29.10 -26.48
CA ALA A 521 3.79 29.94 -26.17
C ALA A 521 3.90 30.54 -24.76
N GLU A 522 4.25 29.75 -23.76
CA GLU A 522 4.50 30.21 -22.38
C GLU A 522 5.63 31.26 -22.33
N GLU A 523 6.72 31.08 -23.09
CA GLU A 523 7.81 32.05 -23.19
C GLU A 523 7.35 33.37 -23.81
N ILE A 524 6.46 33.34 -24.82
CA ILE A 524 5.88 34.55 -25.43
C ILE A 524 4.96 35.26 -24.43
N ASP A 525 4.09 34.52 -23.73
CA ASP A 525 3.18 35.09 -22.74
C ASP A 525 3.95 35.72 -21.57
N LEU A 526 4.99 35.04 -21.07
CA LEU A 526 5.87 35.58 -20.04
C LEU A 526 6.58 36.84 -20.53
N TRP A 527 7.06 36.85 -21.78
CA TRP A 527 7.69 38.03 -22.36
C TRP A 527 6.72 39.21 -22.49
N LEU A 528 5.49 38.97 -22.95
CA LEU A 528 4.45 39.99 -23.05
C LEU A 528 4.06 40.54 -21.68
N PHE A 529 3.94 39.66 -20.67
CA PHE A 529 3.67 40.03 -19.30
C PHE A 529 4.79 40.92 -18.74
N GLN A 530 6.05 40.49 -18.86
CA GLN A 530 7.21 41.27 -18.41
C GLN A 530 7.31 42.63 -19.11
N GLU A 531 7.03 42.70 -20.41
CA GLU A 531 7.05 43.96 -21.14
C GLU A 531 5.91 44.90 -20.72
N ALA A 532 4.72 44.35 -20.42
CA ALA A 532 3.62 45.13 -19.86
C ALA A 532 4.00 45.73 -18.49
N GLU A 533 4.66 44.96 -17.63
CA GLU A 533 5.14 45.43 -16.33
C GLU A 533 6.25 46.49 -16.45
N ARG A 534 7.20 46.30 -17.39
CA ARG A 534 8.18 47.35 -17.72
C ARG A 534 7.50 48.63 -18.17
N GLN A 535 6.41 48.55 -18.94
CA GLN A 535 5.64 49.72 -19.35
C GLN A 535 4.95 50.42 -18.18
N VAL A 536 4.41 49.68 -17.20
CA VAL A 536 3.90 50.25 -15.94
C VAL A 536 4.99 51.07 -15.27
N CYS A 537 6.18 50.49 -15.10
CA CYS A 537 7.29 51.20 -14.50
C CYS A 537 7.77 52.37 -15.33
N ALA A 538 7.82 52.28 -16.67
CA ALA A 538 8.22 53.35 -17.56
C ALA A 538 7.30 54.58 -17.44
N ARG A 539 5.98 54.36 -17.32
CA ARG A 539 4.93 55.39 -17.17
C ARG A 539 4.83 55.94 -15.75
N ALA A 540 5.37 55.24 -14.75
CA ALA A 540 5.38 55.70 -13.37
C ALA A 540 5.91 57.15 -13.29
N PRO A 541 5.28 58.04 -12.52
CA PRO A 541 5.71 59.43 -12.45
C PRO A 541 7.18 59.50 -12.00
N ARG A 542 7.98 60.36 -12.64
CA ARG A 542 9.40 60.51 -12.27
C ARG A 542 9.53 61.44 -11.07
N HIS A 543 10.40 61.08 -10.13
CA HIS A 543 10.73 61.99 -9.03
C HIS A 543 11.56 63.16 -9.57
N ARG A 544 11.35 64.35 -9.02
CA ARG A 544 12.12 65.56 -9.35
C ARG A 544 12.74 66.06 -8.05
N PRO A 545 13.99 65.67 -7.75
CA PRO A 545 14.67 66.08 -6.53
C PRO A 545 14.64 67.59 -6.30
N ARG A 546 14.30 68.02 -5.08
CA ARG A 546 14.35 69.44 -4.69
C ARG A 546 15.76 69.99 -4.47
N ILE A 547 16.72 69.09 -4.27
CA ILE A 547 18.14 69.38 -4.21
C ILE A 547 18.87 68.37 -5.09
N GLU A 548 20.06 68.71 -5.56
CA GLU A 548 20.85 67.81 -6.41
C GLU A 548 21.29 66.55 -5.63
N PRO A 549 20.92 65.34 -6.08
CA PRO A 549 21.40 64.09 -5.51
C PRO A 549 22.83 63.82 -5.96
N VAL A 550 23.59 63.10 -5.14
CA VAL A 550 24.91 62.55 -5.53
C VAL A 550 24.72 61.48 -6.60
N THR A 551 23.77 60.58 -6.34
CA THR A 551 23.39 59.52 -7.26
C THR A 551 21.86 59.43 -7.27
N ALA A 552 21.26 59.35 -8.45
CA ALA A 552 19.85 59.06 -8.63
C ALA A 552 19.70 57.98 -9.71
N ILE A 553 19.33 56.77 -9.30
CA ILE A 553 19.20 55.62 -10.19
C ILE A 553 17.76 55.14 -10.16
N ARG A 554 17.15 55.08 -11.34
CA ARG A 554 15.86 54.40 -11.55
C ARG A 554 16.15 53.01 -12.08
N GLN A 555 15.60 51.98 -11.45
CA GLN A 555 15.74 50.63 -11.97
C GLN A 555 15.05 50.54 -13.34
N PRO A 556 15.76 50.05 -14.38
CA PRO A 556 15.19 49.93 -15.72
C PRO A 556 14.14 48.82 -15.80
N GLU A 557 14.32 47.76 -15.01
CA GLU A 557 13.41 46.64 -14.88
C GLU A 557 12.62 46.74 -13.56
N PRO A 558 11.38 46.22 -13.51
CA PRO A 558 10.65 46.06 -12.25
C PRO A 558 11.45 45.20 -11.28
N VAL A 559 11.39 45.55 -10.00
CA VAL A 559 11.93 44.74 -8.91
C VAL A 559 10.80 43.84 -8.43
N TYR A 560 11.10 42.58 -8.14
CA TYR A 560 10.15 41.63 -7.54
C TYR A 560 10.68 41.24 -6.17
N THR A 561 9.76 40.98 -5.26
CA THR A 561 10.05 40.50 -3.91
C THR A 561 9.23 39.25 -3.66
N ASP A 562 9.87 38.19 -3.17
CA ASP A 562 9.23 36.90 -2.92
C ASP A 562 8.29 36.96 -1.71
N TYR A 563 8.64 37.80 -0.72
CA TYR A 563 7.88 37.98 0.52
C TYR A 563 7.31 39.39 0.69
N GLY A 564 7.30 40.19 -0.36
CA GLY A 564 6.86 41.56 -0.24
C GLY A 564 7.85 42.40 0.57
N SER A 565 9.14 42.08 0.59
CA SER A 565 10.12 42.88 1.35
C SER A 565 11.44 43.09 0.62
N LEU A 566 11.98 44.30 0.75
CA LEU A 566 13.37 44.60 0.40
C LEU A 566 14.16 44.83 1.68
N VAL A 567 15.24 44.08 1.86
CA VAL A 567 16.02 44.09 3.10
C VAL A 567 17.44 44.59 2.84
N ALA A 568 17.91 45.47 3.72
CA ALA A 568 19.33 45.82 3.86
C ALA A 568 19.76 45.46 5.28
N TYR A 569 20.86 44.72 5.43
CA TYR A 569 21.32 44.27 6.74
C TYR A 569 22.85 44.26 6.83
N GLU A 570 23.33 44.30 8.07
CA GLU A 570 24.74 44.21 8.43
C GLU A 570 25.05 42.77 8.83
N PRO A 571 25.86 42.03 8.05
CA PRO A 571 26.17 40.63 8.34
C PRO A 571 26.96 40.45 9.64
N GLU A 572 27.61 41.51 10.12
CA GLU A 572 28.33 41.53 11.40
C GLU A 572 27.39 41.58 12.62
N ILE A 573 26.13 41.99 12.43
CA ILE A 573 25.13 42.15 13.51
C ILE A 573 24.02 41.10 13.41
N THR A 574 23.61 40.76 12.18
CA THR A 574 22.45 39.91 11.92
C THR A 574 22.88 38.71 11.09
N GLU A 575 22.83 37.51 11.70
CA GLU A 575 23.16 36.24 11.01
C GLU A 575 22.08 35.86 9.99
N ASP A 576 20.81 36.12 10.29
CA ASP A 576 19.68 35.85 9.40
C ASP A 576 18.67 37.02 9.39
N PRO A 577 18.60 37.77 8.28
CA PRO A 577 17.68 38.90 8.14
C PRO A 577 16.21 38.48 8.10
N LEU A 578 15.89 37.25 7.69
CA LEU A 578 14.51 36.74 7.59
C LEU A 578 13.92 36.38 8.96
N LEU A 579 14.76 36.00 9.92
CA LEU A 579 14.34 35.62 11.27
C LEU A 579 14.33 36.80 12.26
N THR A 580 14.87 37.94 11.86
CA THR A 580 15.00 39.10 12.74
C THR A 580 13.80 40.02 12.58
N ASP A 581 12.86 39.96 13.52
CA ASP A 581 11.75 40.91 13.57
C ASP A 581 12.26 42.30 14.02
N PRO A 582 12.26 43.32 13.16
CA PRO A 582 12.78 44.63 13.54
C PRO A 582 11.89 45.26 14.63
N PRO A 583 12.48 45.78 15.72
CA PRO A 583 11.72 46.31 16.85
C PRO A 583 10.88 47.55 16.52
N TYR A 584 11.19 48.25 15.41
CA TYR A 584 10.45 49.43 14.96
C TYR A 584 9.77 49.12 13.62
N ARG A 585 8.45 49.32 13.52
CA ARG A 585 7.67 49.12 12.29
C ARG A 585 6.74 50.30 12.01
N SER A 586 6.62 50.71 10.75
CA SER A 586 5.74 51.81 10.32
C SER A 586 4.76 51.46 9.19
N GLY A 587 4.50 50.19 8.94
CA GLY A 587 3.86 49.71 7.70
C GLY A 587 4.97 49.48 6.69
N VAL A 588 5.16 50.40 5.75
CA VAL A 588 6.15 50.30 4.67
C VAL A 588 7.63 50.21 5.10
N LEU A 589 8.02 50.72 6.27
CA LEU A 589 9.42 50.70 6.71
C LEU A 589 9.54 50.15 8.13
N SER A 590 10.38 49.13 8.26
CA SER A 590 10.71 48.45 9.49
C SER A 590 12.22 48.48 9.71
N GLY A 591 12.68 48.71 10.93
CA GLY A 591 14.10 48.92 11.20
C GLY A 591 14.54 48.55 12.61
N GLY A 592 15.81 48.21 12.74
CA GLY A 592 16.48 47.84 13.98
C GLY A 592 18.00 47.95 13.88
N PRO A 593 18.74 47.67 14.96
CA PRO A 593 20.19 47.62 14.91
C PRO A 593 20.66 46.62 13.84
N GLY A 594 21.32 47.12 12.80
CA GLY A 594 21.89 46.29 11.73
C GLY A 594 20.90 45.75 10.70
N VAL A 595 19.62 46.13 10.71
CA VAL A 595 18.63 45.67 9.72
C VAL A 595 17.60 46.74 9.37
N LEU A 596 17.26 46.85 8.09
CA LEU A 596 16.13 47.60 7.55
C LEU A 596 15.35 46.71 6.59
N SER A 597 14.04 46.65 6.77
CA SER A 597 13.10 46.02 5.84
C SER A 597 12.15 47.07 5.29
N ILE A 598 11.92 47.05 3.98
CA ILE A 598 10.91 47.84 3.30
C ILE A 598 9.80 46.89 2.86
N ASP A 599 8.64 47.02 3.48
CA ASP A 599 7.49 46.17 3.21
C ASP A 599 6.71 46.70 2.00
N THR A 600 6.36 45.78 1.09
CA THR A 600 5.80 45.96 -0.25
C THR A 600 4.83 44.80 -0.53
N TYR A 601 4.12 44.84 -1.66
CA TYR A 601 3.31 43.70 -2.12
C TYR A 601 4.10 42.84 -3.12
N THR A 602 3.88 41.53 -3.09
CA THR A 602 4.56 40.54 -3.95
C THR A 602 4.11 40.61 -5.41
N ASP A 603 2.81 40.82 -5.64
CA ASP A 603 2.20 40.57 -6.94
C ASP A 603 2.36 41.73 -7.94
N PRO A 604 2.19 43.01 -7.55
CA PRO A 604 2.27 44.12 -8.50
C PRO A 604 3.73 44.58 -8.71
N PRO A 605 4.14 44.93 -9.94
CA PRO A 605 5.53 45.29 -10.25
C PRO A 605 6.02 46.48 -9.41
N LEU A 606 7.21 46.36 -8.80
CA LEU A 606 7.79 47.39 -7.96
C LEU A 606 8.77 48.27 -8.74
N CYS A 607 8.38 49.52 -8.97
CA CYS A 607 9.15 50.51 -9.71
C CYS A 607 10.01 51.32 -8.75
N VAL A 608 11.27 50.92 -8.59
CA VAL A 608 12.19 51.49 -7.60
C VAL A 608 13.05 52.61 -8.17
N THR A 609 13.15 53.70 -7.42
CA THR A 609 14.16 54.76 -7.61
C THR A 609 14.98 54.90 -6.34
N THR A 610 16.30 54.89 -6.46
CA THR A 610 17.23 55.13 -5.35
C THR A 610 17.91 56.48 -5.53
N GLU A 611 17.98 57.25 -4.45
CA GLU A 611 18.62 58.55 -4.44
C GLU A 611 19.53 58.69 -3.21
N THR A 612 20.66 59.35 -3.40
CA THR A 612 21.61 59.56 -2.32
C THR A 612 22.01 61.03 -2.22
N TYR A 613 22.23 61.52 -0.99
CA TYR A 613 22.49 62.94 -0.74
C TYR A 613 23.61 63.13 0.29
N THR A 614 24.37 64.22 0.16
CA THR A 614 25.41 64.61 1.13
C THR A 614 24.86 65.31 2.37
N ARG A 615 23.60 65.75 2.32
CA ARG A 615 22.86 66.45 3.38
C ARG A 615 21.38 66.04 3.36
N ARG A 616 20.66 66.30 4.45
CA ARG A 616 19.23 65.95 4.58
C ARG A 616 18.37 66.64 3.51
N PRO A 617 17.68 65.89 2.61
CA PRO A 617 16.76 66.46 1.65
C PRO A 617 15.45 66.90 2.33
N PRO A 618 14.75 67.92 1.80
CA PRO A 618 13.43 68.32 2.28
C PRO A 618 12.45 67.14 2.28
N VAL A 619 11.51 67.09 3.23
CA VAL A 619 10.50 66.03 3.29
C VAL A 619 9.39 66.31 2.25
N GLU A 620 9.10 65.32 1.42
CA GLU A 620 8.11 65.41 0.34
C GLU A 620 6.96 64.44 0.58
N THR A 621 5.85 64.91 1.13
CA THR A 621 4.66 64.06 1.39
C THR A 621 3.62 64.13 0.28
N LYS A 622 3.59 65.21 -0.50
CA LYS A 622 2.59 65.41 -1.55
C LYS A 622 2.77 64.38 -2.68
N GLY A 623 1.71 63.63 -2.98
CA GLY A 623 1.70 62.60 -4.04
C GLY A 623 2.25 61.24 -3.61
N TRP A 624 2.56 61.08 -2.31
CA TRP A 624 2.98 59.82 -1.71
C TRP A 624 1.94 59.40 -0.67
N GLU A 625 1.62 58.11 -0.63
CA GLU A 625 0.65 57.57 0.32
C GLU A 625 1.31 57.25 1.65
N HIS A 626 2.57 56.84 1.60
CA HIS A 626 3.39 56.58 2.79
C HIS A 626 4.75 57.21 2.67
N VAL A 627 5.20 57.86 3.75
CA VAL A 627 6.57 58.38 3.86
C VAL A 627 7.07 58.10 5.26
N ALA A 628 8.10 57.28 5.36
CA ALA A 628 8.74 56.90 6.61
C ALA A 628 10.27 57.09 6.52
N GLU A 629 10.90 57.38 7.65
CA GLU A 629 12.35 57.59 7.76
C GLU A 629 12.88 56.82 8.97
N ALA A 630 13.92 56.02 8.78
CA ALA A 630 14.58 55.27 9.85
C ALA A 630 16.09 55.53 9.89
N GLY A 631 16.68 55.37 11.07
CA GLY A 631 18.13 55.35 11.23
C GLY A 631 18.73 54.01 10.81
N PHE A 632 19.91 54.06 10.20
CA PHE A 632 20.70 52.87 9.88
C PHE A 632 22.16 53.10 10.21
N HIS A 633 22.74 52.19 10.99
CA HIS A 633 24.17 52.23 11.30
C HIS A 633 24.91 51.29 10.36
N ASN A 634 25.51 51.87 9.31
CA ASN A 634 26.25 51.13 8.31
C ASN A 634 27.67 50.82 8.79
N LEU A 635 27.94 49.55 9.07
CA LEU A 635 29.25 49.06 9.52
C LEU A 635 30.10 48.52 8.38
N SER A 636 29.49 47.86 7.42
CA SER A 636 30.14 47.27 6.25
C SER A 636 30.77 48.34 5.35
N GLY A 637 30.12 49.51 5.26
CA GLY A 637 30.46 50.56 4.31
C GLY A 637 29.61 50.53 3.05
N GLU A 638 28.64 49.62 2.94
CA GLU A 638 27.69 49.52 1.85
C GLU A 638 26.26 49.43 2.40
N ILE A 639 25.29 50.01 1.71
CA ILE A 639 23.86 49.90 2.02
C ILE A 639 23.18 49.44 0.75
N ARG A 640 22.93 48.14 0.63
CA ARG A 640 22.25 47.54 -0.51
C ARG A 640 20.98 46.85 -0.04
N PHE A 641 19.87 47.18 -0.70
CA PHE A 641 18.60 46.48 -0.52
C PHE A 641 18.51 45.36 -1.54
N ALA A 642 18.09 44.18 -1.11
CA ALA A 642 17.79 43.07 -2.00
C ALA A 642 16.50 42.37 -1.54
N ASP A 643 15.94 41.53 -2.41
CA ASP A 643 14.94 40.57 -1.95
C ASP A 643 15.56 39.63 -0.91
N ALA A 644 14.77 39.25 0.09
CA ALA A 644 15.25 38.52 1.24
C ALA A 644 15.64 37.05 0.94
N MET A 645 15.15 36.48 -0.17
CA MET A 645 15.55 35.16 -0.68
C MET A 645 16.69 35.23 -1.71
N GLY A 646 17.15 36.44 -2.02
CA GLY A 646 18.17 36.71 -3.01
C GLY A 646 17.61 37.35 -4.27
N GLY A 647 18.50 37.89 -5.09
CA GLY A 647 18.13 38.65 -6.28
C GLY A 647 19.20 39.66 -6.63
N THR A 648 18.94 40.47 -7.66
CA THR A 648 19.87 41.55 -8.01
C THR A 648 19.75 42.67 -6.96
N PRO A 649 20.79 42.94 -6.16
CA PRO A 649 20.72 43.99 -5.15
C PRO A 649 20.58 45.37 -5.82
N LEU A 650 19.85 46.26 -5.17
CA LEU A 650 19.79 47.66 -5.54
C LEU A 650 21.18 48.32 -5.41
N PRO A 651 21.43 49.43 -6.14
CA PRO A 651 22.68 50.17 -6.05
C PRO A 651 23.00 50.58 -4.62
N ASP A 652 24.29 50.59 -4.29
CA ASP A 652 24.78 51.01 -2.99
C ASP A 652 24.37 52.46 -2.65
N LEU A 653 23.80 52.64 -1.46
CA LEU A 653 23.31 53.92 -0.96
C LEU A 653 24.28 54.62 0.01
N ALA A 654 25.42 54.00 0.33
CA ALA A 654 26.40 54.49 1.29
C ALA A 654 27.36 55.57 0.72
N VAL A 655 26.86 56.79 0.49
CA VAL A 655 27.64 57.91 -0.12
C VAL A 655 29.03 58.15 0.51
N ARG A 656 29.17 57.92 1.83
CA ARG A 656 30.41 58.17 2.58
C ARG A 656 31.04 56.89 3.14
N GLY A 657 30.65 55.72 2.63
CA GLY A 657 31.04 54.44 3.21
C GLY A 657 30.45 54.25 4.61
N LYS A 658 31.27 53.78 5.57
CA LYS A 658 30.84 53.48 6.94
C LYS A 658 30.29 54.72 7.66
N GLY A 659 29.24 54.54 8.46
CA GLY A 659 28.71 55.62 9.29
C GLY A 659 27.22 55.51 9.57
N ARG A 660 26.65 56.57 10.14
CA ARG A 660 25.22 56.66 10.43
C ARG A 660 24.48 57.37 9.31
N TYR A 661 23.43 56.71 8.83
CA TYR A 661 22.58 57.17 7.75
C TYR A 661 21.13 57.26 8.22
N ARG A 662 20.37 58.08 7.51
CA ARG A 662 18.91 58.09 7.55
C ARG A 662 18.42 57.60 6.20
N ILE A 663 17.57 56.58 6.24
CA ILE A 663 16.93 56.02 5.07
C ILE A 663 15.48 56.46 5.09
N ARG A 664 15.08 57.24 4.08
CA ARG A 664 13.70 57.69 3.90
C ARG A 664 13.09 56.95 2.73
N VAL A 665 11.93 56.33 2.96
CA VAL A 665 11.19 55.58 1.97
C VAL A 665 9.89 56.32 1.68
N HIS A 666 9.62 56.53 0.40
CA HIS A 666 8.34 57.00 -0.09
C HIS A 666 7.68 55.90 -0.91
N TYR A 667 6.42 55.62 -0.61
CA TYR A 667 5.62 54.58 -1.23
C TYR A 667 4.29 55.14 -1.71
N SER A 668 3.84 54.65 -2.87
CA SER A 668 2.55 54.97 -3.46
C SER A 668 2.15 53.94 -4.50
N TRP A 669 0.86 53.68 -4.62
CA TRP A 669 0.30 52.90 -5.73
C TRP A 669 0.41 53.63 -7.07
N ILE A 670 0.76 52.90 -8.12
CA ILE A 670 0.57 53.31 -9.51
C ILE A 670 -0.83 52.86 -9.91
N ARG A 671 -1.74 53.83 -10.07
CA ARG A 671 -3.12 53.56 -10.45
C ARG A 671 -3.37 53.76 -11.94
N GLN A 672 -4.11 52.82 -12.54
CA GLN A 672 -4.63 52.94 -13.90
C GLN A 672 -6.10 52.55 -13.88
N ASN A 673 -6.98 53.45 -14.33
CA ASN A 673 -8.44 53.28 -14.31
C ASN A 673 -9.04 52.96 -12.92
N GLY A 674 -8.37 53.38 -11.83
CA GLY A 674 -8.80 53.12 -10.46
C GLY A 674 -8.16 51.90 -9.82
N ASP A 675 -7.57 51.00 -10.62
CA ASP A 675 -6.92 49.78 -10.12
C ASP A 675 -5.44 50.02 -9.82
N ASN A 676 -4.93 49.33 -8.80
CA ASN A 676 -3.52 49.32 -8.41
C ASN A 676 -2.73 48.39 -9.34
N VAL A 677 -2.12 48.93 -10.39
CA VAL A 677 -1.42 48.14 -11.44
C VAL A 677 0.09 48.01 -11.22
N GLY A 678 0.62 48.67 -10.20
CA GLY A 678 2.04 48.60 -9.83
C GLY A 678 2.33 49.44 -8.60
N GLN A 679 3.54 49.32 -8.08
CA GLN A 679 3.99 50.03 -6.89
C GLN A 679 5.12 50.97 -7.26
N ARG A 680 5.16 52.16 -6.68
CA ARG A 680 6.28 53.08 -6.85
C ARG A 680 6.98 53.27 -5.52
N LEU A 681 8.29 53.02 -5.53
CA LEU A 681 9.15 53.15 -4.37
C LEU A 681 10.26 54.16 -4.65
N LEU A 682 10.47 55.08 -3.73
CA LEU A 682 11.61 55.99 -3.73
C LEU A 682 12.38 55.85 -2.40
N ILE A 683 13.62 55.39 -2.49
CA ILE A 683 14.50 55.17 -1.35
C ILE A 683 15.58 56.25 -1.37
N MET A 684 15.58 57.11 -0.36
CA MET A 684 16.58 58.16 -0.19
C MET A 684 17.53 57.81 0.95
N ALA A 685 18.83 57.95 0.74
CA ALA A 685 19.84 57.82 1.79
C ALA A 685 20.66 59.09 1.96
N PHE A 686 20.88 59.50 3.20
CA PHE A 686 21.74 60.63 3.52
C PHE A 686 22.38 60.50 4.91
N PRO A 687 23.57 61.08 5.14
CA PRO A 687 24.21 61.07 6.45
C PRO A 687 23.32 61.73 7.52
N GLY A 688 23.15 61.06 8.66
CA GLY A 688 22.34 61.58 9.76
C GLY A 688 22.46 60.69 11.00
N ARG A 689 22.27 61.30 12.18
CA ARG A 689 22.24 60.59 13.48
C ARG A 689 20.78 60.31 13.86
N GLY A 690 20.59 59.33 14.75
CA GLY A 690 19.29 58.95 15.30
C GLY A 690 18.81 57.61 14.74
N ASP A 691 18.44 56.71 15.65
CA ASP A 691 17.98 55.34 15.34
C ASP A 691 16.44 55.26 15.39
N ASP A 692 15.77 56.40 15.52
CA ASP A 692 14.32 56.55 15.64
C ASP A 692 13.60 56.40 14.29
N LEU A 693 12.45 55.72 14.33
CA LEU A 693 11.54 55.63 13.20
C LEU A 693 10.59 56.83 13.21
N THR A 694 10.57 57.61 12.13
CA THR A 694 9.70 58.78 11.95
C THR A 694 8.75 58.55 10.79
N VAL A 695 7.43 58.68 11.03
CA VAL A 695 6.41 58.64 9.98
C VAL A 695 5.99 60.06 9.61
N HIS A 696 6.15 60.44 8.35
CA HIS A 696 5.84 61.77 7.84
C HIS A 696 4.47 61.85 7.16
N ALA A 697 4.02 60.75 6.55
CA ALA A 697 2.70 60.60 5.96
C ALA A 697 2.29 59.12 6.00
N LYS A 698 1.01 58.86 6.25
CA LYS A 698 0.44 57.51 6.31
C LYS A 698 -1.00 57.53 5.76
N SER A 699 -1.25 56.70 4.76
CA SER A 699 -2.58 56.36 4.26
C SER A 699 -3.10 55.09 4.95
N SER A 700 -4.41 54.83 4.91
CA SER A 700 -4.99 53.58 5.41
C SER A 700 -4.65 52.36 4.55
N ASP A 701 -4.30 52.58 3.28
CA ASP A 701 -4.19 51.54 2.25
C ASP A 701 -2.73 51.10 1.97
N SER A 702 -1.84 51.33 2.94
CA SER A 702 -0.44 50.89 2.89
C SER A 702 -0.28 49.45 3.37
N PRO A 703 0.71 48.70 2.86
CA PRO A 703 1.04 47.35 3.34
C PRO A 703 1.37 47.31 4.83
#